data_AF-A0A815GC14-F1
#
_entry.id   AF-A0A815GC14-F1
#
_cell.length_a   1.000
_cell.length_b   1.000
_cell.length_c   1.000
_cell.angle_alpha   90.00
_cell.angle_beta   90.00
_cell.angle_gamma   90.00
#
_symmetry.space_group_name_H-M   'P 1'
#
loop_
_entity.id
_entity.type
_entity.pdbx_description
1 polymer ?
#
loop_
_entity_poly.entity_id
_entity_poly.type
_entity_poly.pdbx_seq_one_letter_code
_entity_poly.pdbx_strand_id
1 'polypeptide(L)'
;MDIQSIDPLWSNSLKPGIEKLLSGFYSEPNFEELYRAAYTLVLHGHGQKLYEKTRELIIEYLVEKVRPKLAGSPSTEFLVTLKQIWNDYERSMVMIRCILMYMDRHYVSGQRLEPVYDLGLRLFRENIILFSTTRQYFINALLEMMARERHGEIIDRTIIKDISLKLTKLNINETSFYNEDFQTLCLQYLSEFYQSESKKLLSENAPSEYIKKIDLFINEETERIIFYFDQSIEKRFRQLVLDEFIIKHKEHLMKMEKSRIHQILEMDQYEELEMIYRLYQRIPNGLLIIADCISEYLREHDQTLLITNEIQNKNFISFLENFIDLKGKFDKFVVKAFDFDSIITQQIDSDFEHLMNLNEHSQEHLLTFIDDHLKDKQSLNDLQIVTLIKAVLLLRYVKDKDLLLRYYNYMKEKSVLDEMFQSDQYEILAIVYKDCQQIPDCLSIVVDSMSNNLRKRGGTLLTGNVTLFIENLMKLKDTFDQFLIKSFHSNNIFVQQMNSDWEYIINLNEHNPKYFSLFINNQLKKSNQNRDHQQIEGILNKLIKLIGYLKEQDTFKEYYEKHLAKRLLSNQSASKDLENYVLLLFINNFGNEFTSKVKCMLKDVSLSDTLNKDFQSYVNQNGLNLYDIDFVVRVLKTDFWPISSINNQCNLPTIVRKTYDCFQDFYLNKHNGRRLTLLSQLGSADLETVFYEKSTNKERKYILQVSTYQMVILMLFNTKDYWSFEEILHETDINEDDLKRALISLIS
;
A
#
# COMPACT_ATOMS: atom_id res chain seq x y z
N MET A 1 -37.12 41.36 53.50
CA MET A 1 -37.94 40.84 52.39
C MET A 1 -38.31 39.42 52.75
N ASP A 2 -39.59 39.07 52.72
CA ASP A 2 -40.06 37.70 52.95
C ASP A 2 -39.47 36.79 51.88
N ILE A 3 -38.52 35.93 52.27
CA ILE A 3 -37.79 35.01 51.39
C ILE A 3 -38.72 33.88 50.87
N GLN A 4 -39.98 33.85 51.29
CA GLN A 4 -40.96 32.82 50.94
C GLN A 4 -41.80 33.11 49.67
N SER A 5 -41.77 34.34 49.12
CA SER A 5 -42.60 34.74 47.96
C SER A 5 -41.78 34.82 46.66
N ILE A 6 -42.26 34.15 45.59
CA ILE A 6 -41.63 34.16 44.25
C ILE A 6 -41.81 35.50 43.52
N ASP A 7 -42.91 36.21 43.79
CA ASP A 7 -43.34 37.36 43.00
C ASP A 7 -42.42 38.58 43.05
N PRO A 8 -41.79 38.98 44.18
CA PRO A 8 -40.88 40.12 44.18
C PRO A 8 -39.59 39.84 43.39
N LEU A 9 -38.99 38.64 43.49
CA LEU A 9 -37.77 38.29 42.77
C LEU A 9 -38.02 38.05 41.28
N TRP A 10 -39.17 37.49 40.93
CA TRP A 10 -39.58 37.33 39.53
C TRP A 10 -39.85 38.69 38.87
N SER A 11 -40.73 39.51 39.45
CA SER A 11 -41.21 40.74 38.81
C SER A 11 -40.18 41.86 38.82
N ASN A 12 -39.35 41.98 39.86
CA ASN A 12 -38.40 43.09 39.97
C ASN A 12 -37.02 42.79 39.37
N SER A 13 -36.67 41.53 39.14
CA SER A 13 -35.32 41.15 38.73
C SER A 13 -35.31 40.20 37.53
N LEU A 14 -35.88 39.00 37.64
CA LEU A 14 -35.75 37.97 36.59
C LEU A 14 -36.51 38.30 35.31
N LYS A 15 -37.79 38.71 35.40
CA LYS A 15 -38.61 39.04 34.22
C LYS A 15 -37.99 40.21 33.41
N PRO A 16 -37.68 41.38 34.01
CA PRO A 16 -37.05 42.48 33.26
C PRO A 16 -35.68 42.11 32.68
N GLY A 17 -34.89 41.31 33.41
CA GLY A 17 -33.59 40.82 32.92
C GLY A 17 -33.72 39.92 31.69
N ILE A 18 -34.66 38.96 31.72
CA ILE A 18 -34.92 38.05 30.60
C ILE A 18 -35.51 38.80 29.40
N GLU A 19 -36.42 39.75 29.60
CA GLU A 19 -37.00 40.58 28.53
C GLU A 19 -35.93 41.41 27.79
N LYS A 20 -34.96 41.98 28.53
CA LYS A 20 -33.82 42.69 27.94
C LYS A 20 -32.96 41.78 27.08
N LEU A 21 -32.68 40.56 27.56
CA LEU A 21 -31.93 39.56 26.78
C LEU A 21 -32.68 39.13 25.52
N LEU A 22 -33.98 38.86 25.61
CA LEU A 22 -34.81 38.53 24.45
C LEU A 22 -34.85 39.67 23.43
N SER A 23 -34.80 40.93 23.90
CA SER A 23 -34.77 42.12 23.05
C SER A 23 -33.38 42.50 22.52
N GLY A 24 -32.33 41.74 22.83
CA GLY A 24 -30.96 41.95 22.33
C GLY A 24 -30.07 42.89 23.15
N PHE A 25 -30.53 43.38 24.31
CA PHE A 25 -29.75 44.24 25.22
C PHE A 25 -28.85 43.41 26.15
N TYR A 26 -27.84 42.75 25.57
CA TYR A 26 -27.02 41.76 26.27
C TYR A 26 -26.12 42.31 27.39
N SER A 27 -25.76 43.60 27.35
CA SER A 27 -24.82 44.21 28.31
C SER A 27 -25.49 44.92 29.49
N GLU A 28 -26.81 45.07 29.46
CA GLU A 28 -27.56 45.75 30.52
C GLU A 28 -27.87 44.92 31.77
N PRO A 29 -28.18 43.61 31.68
CA PRO A 29 -28.49 42.83 32.87
C PRO A 29 -27.24 42.44 33.67
N ASN A 30 -27.28 42.59 35.00
CA ASN A 30 -26.27 42.03 35.87
C ASN A 30 -26.46 40.50 36.00
N PHE A 31 -25.67 39.73 35.25
CA PHE A 31 -25.75 38.27 35.19
C PHE A 31 -25.61 37.59 36.56
N GLU A 32 -24.77 38.13 37.45
CA GLU A 32 -24.56 37.55 38.77
C GLU A 32 -25.79 37.72 39.66
N GLU A 33 -26.43 38.89 39.61
CA GLU A 33 -27.67 39.16 40.34
C GLU A 33 -28.83 38.29 39.82
N LEU A 34 -28.97 38.16 38.50
CA LEU A 34 -30.00 37.31 37.90
C LEU A 34 -29.77 35.83 38.24
N TYR A 35 -28.53 35.36 38.19
CA TYR A 35 -28.19 34.00 38.59
C TYR A 35 -28.49 33.75 40.08
N ARG A 36 -28.10 34.68 40.97
CA ARG A 36 -28.40 34.57 42.42
C ARG A 36 -29.90 34.59 42.69
N ALA A 37 -30.67 35.40 41.97
CA ALA A 37 -32.12 35.44 42.10
C ALA A 37 -32.75 34.09 41.68
N ALA A 38 -32.35 33.55 40.52
CA ALA A 38 -32.80 32.24 40.05
C ALA A 38 -32.39 31.11 41.01
N TYR A 39 -31.14 31.11 41.48
CA TYR A 39 -30.61 30.17 42.47
C TYR A 39 -31.44 30.18 43.75
N THR A 40 -31.72 31.37 44.29
CA THR A 40 -32.50 31.54 45.52
C THR A 40 -33.90 30.98 45.37
N LEU A 41 -34.58 31.22 44.24
CA LEU A 41 -35.92 30.70 44.00
C LEU A 41 -35.95 29.17 43.94
N VAL A 42 -34.98 28.55 43.25
CA VAL A 42 -34.90 27.09 43.15
C VAL A 42 -34.56 26.47 44.50
N LEU A 43 -33.65 27.06 45.27
CA LEU A 43 -33.28 26.59 46.60
C LEU A 43 -34.47 26.57 47.57
N HIS A 44 -35.39 27.52 47.45
CA HIS A 44 -36.61 27.61 48.27
C HIS A 44 -37.79 26.80 47.69
N GLY A 45 -37.55 25.90 46.74
CA GLY A 45 -38.56 24.97 46.22
C GLY A 45 -39.47 25.55 45.12
N HIS A 46 -39.20 26.75 44.60
CA HIS A 46 -40.03 27.41 43.58
C HIS A 46 -39.63 27.05 42.13
N GLY A 47 -38.88 25.97 41.91
CA GLY A 47 -38.36 25.58 40.59
C GLY A 47 -39.44 25.38 39.52
N GLN A 48 -40.59 24.78 39.87
CA GLN A 48 -41.71 24.58 38.93
C GLN A 48 -42.27 25.89 38.40
N LYS A 49 -42.62 26.81 39.32
CA LYS A 49 -43.20 28.11 38.97
C LYS A 49 -42.23 28.95 38.17
N LEU A 50 -40.93 28.88 38.47
CA LEU A 50 -39.90 29.60 37.70
C LEU A 50 -39.80 29.08 36.26
N TYR A 51 -39.86 27.76 36.06
CA TYR A 51 -39.85 27.14 34.74
C TYR A 51 -41.09 27.53 33.91
N GLU A 52 -42.28 27.45 34.51
CA GLU A 52 -43.55 27.83 33.88
C GLU A 52 -43.59 29.32 33.51
N LYS A 53 -43.24 30.22 34.44
CA LYS A 53 -43.20 31.67 34.18
C LYS A 53 -42.17 32.04 33.09
N THR A 54 -41.03 31.33 33.04
CA THR A 54 -40.03 31.52 31.97
C THR A 54 -40.57 31.08 30.62
N ARG A 55 -41.27 29.93 30.56
CA ARG A 55 -41.93 29.45 29.35
C ARG A 55 -42.96 30.46 28.83
N GLU A 56 -43.82 30.96 29.71
CA GLU A 56 -44.85 31.96 29.37
C GLU A 56 -44.23 33.24 28.81
N LEU A 57 -43.17 33.75 29.44
CA LEU A 57 -42.48 34.96 28.99
C LEU A 57 -41.85 34.81 27.60
N ILE A 58 -41.26 33.64 27.31
CA ILE A 58 -40.72 33.34 25.98
C ILE A 58 -41.85 33.28 24.93
N ILE A 59 -42.98 32.66 25.25
CA ILE A 59 -44.15 32.61 24.36
C ILE A 59 -44.68 34.02 24.08
N GLU A 60 -44.86 34.83 25.12
CA GLU A 60 -45.29 36.23 25.02
C GLU A 60 -44.39 37.01 24.07
N TYR A 61 -43.07 36.91 24.22
CA TYR A 61 -42.10 37.55 23.31
C TYR A 61 -42.23 37.07 21.85
N LEU A 62 -42.30 35.75 21.63
CA LEU A 62 -42.41 35.19 20.28
C LEU A 62 -43.72 35.63 19.59
N VAL A 63 -44.83 35.67 20.32
CA VAL A 63 -46.14 36.01 19.77
C VAL A 63 -46.28 37.52 19.56
N GLU A 64 -45.90 38.34 20.53
CA GLU A 64 -46.18 39.78 20.51
C GLU A 64 -45.09 40.62 19.84
N LYS A 65 -43.84 40.14 19.80
CA LYS A 65 -42.72 40.90 19.21
C LYS A 65 -42.23 40.29 17.90
N VAL A 66 -42.05 38.96 17.86
CA VAL A 66 -41.46 38.30 16.69
C VAL A 66 -42.45 38.13 15.55
N ARG A 67 -43.65 37.60 15.80
CA ARG A 67 -44.65 37.39 14.72
C ARG A 67 -45.01 38.68 13.96
N PRO A 68 -45.30 39.83 14.60
CA PRO A 68 -45.64 41.05 13.88
C PRO A 68 -44.48 41.57 13.04
N LYS A 69 -43.24 41.44 13.53
CA LYS A 69 -42.03 41.83 12.81
C LYS A 69 -41.83 41.00 11.53
N LEU A 70 -42.10 39.69 11.58
CA LEU A 70 -42.07 38.82 10.41
C LEU A 70 -43.22 39.10 9.43
N ALA A 71 -44.43 39.33 9.95
CA ALA A 71 -45.60 39.64 9.12
C ALA A 71 -45.48 40.98 8.37
N GLY A 72 -44.77 41.96 8.94
CA GLY A 72 -44.50 43.25 8.31
C GLY A 72 -43.33 43.27 7.32
N SER A 73 -42.62 42.15 7.13
CA SER A 73 -41.45 42.08 6.24
C SER A 73 -41.87 41.80 4.78
N PRO A 74 -41.27 42.45 3.77
CA PRO A 74 -41.47 42.10 2.36
C PRO A 74 -41.13 40.63 2.06
N SER A 75 -41.80 40.01 1.09
CA SER A 75 -41.56 38.60 0.72
C SER A 75 -40.10 38.32 0.34
N THR A 76 -39.45 39.28 -0.33
CA THR A 76 -38.05 39.19 -0.77
C THR A 76 -37.04 39.27 0.37
N GLU A 77 -37.38 39.95 1.46
CA GLU A 77 -36.51 40.14 2.64
C GLU A 77 -36.88 39.19 3.79
N PHE A 78 -38.00 38.48 3.68
CA PHE A 78 -38.55 37.62 4.73
C PHE A 78 -37.51 36.64 5.29
N LEU A 79 -36.76 35.94 4.43
CA LEU A 79 -35.75 34.97 4.85
C LEU A 79 -34.54 35.63 5.53
N VAL A 80 -34.16 36.83 5.10
CA VAL A 80 -33.08 37.60 5.72
C VAL A 80 -33.48 38.01 7.13
N THR A 81 -34.69 38.58 7.27
CA THR A 81 -35.24 38.99 8.57
C THR A 81 -35.42 37.80 9.50
N LEU A 82 -35.93 36.66 9.00
CA LEU A 82 -36.08 35.43 9.76
C LEU A 82 -34.72 34.91 10.25
N LYS A 83 -33.71 34.87 9.38
CA LYS A 83 -32.34 34.44 9.72
C LYS A 83 -31.76 35.30 10.85
N GLN A 84 -31.91 36.62 10.77
CA GLN A 84 -31.43 37.55 11.80
C GLN A 84 -32.14 37.32 13.14
N ILE A 85 -33.48 37.31 13.14
CA ILE A 85 -34.27 37.09 14.36
C ILE A 85 -33.91 35.75 15.01
N TRP A 86 -33.74 34.69 14.20
CA TRP A 86 -33.39 33.37 14.72
C TRP A 86 -32.00 33.38 15.36
N ASN A 87 -31.01 34.03 14.74
CA ASN A 87 -29.66 34.16 15.32
C ASN A 87 -29.68 34.91 16.66
N ASP A 88 -30.40 36.02 16.73
CA ASP A 88 -30.49 36.82 17.95
C ASP A 88 -31.21 36.06 19.05
N TYR A 89 -32.31 35.36 18.72
CA TYR A 89 -33.04 34.51 19.66
C TYR A 89 -32.18 33.37 20.22
N GLU A 90 -31.40 32.67 19.38
CA GLU A 90 -30.47 31.63 19.86
C GLU A 90 -29.44 32.17 20.85
N ARG A 91 -28.86 33.35 20.58
CA ARG A 91 -27.94 34.02 21.51
C ARG A 91 -28.63 34.35 22.83
N SER A 92 -29.84 34.90 22.78
CA SER A 92 -30.64 35.20 23.98
C SER A 92 -30.91 33.93 24.79
N MET A 93 -31.24 32.81 24.15
CA MET A 93 -31.49 31.55 24.83
C MET A 93 -30.25 30.95 25.49
N VAL A 94 -29.05 31.10 24.91
CA VAL A 94 -27.79 30.70 25.57
C VAL A 94 -27.58 31.49 26.86
N MET A 95 -27.84 32.80 26.84
CA MET A 95 -27.70 33.66 28.01
C MET A 95 -28.74 33.35 29.10
N ILE A 96 -29.99 33.12 28.71
CA ILE A 96 -31.07 32.71 29.62
C ILE A 96 -30.74 31.36 30.27
N ARG A 97 -30.21 30.39 29.50
CA ARG A 97 -29.71 29.12 30.03
C ARG A 97 -28.62 29.32 31.09
N CYS A 98 -27.70 30.26 30.87
CA CYS A 98 -26.64 30.55 31.85
C CYS A 98 -27.21 31.08 33.18
N ILE A 99 -28.20 31.99 33.11
CA ILE A 99 -28.90 32.51 34.29
C ILE A 99 -29.65 31.41 35.02
N LEU A 100 -30.30 30.51 34.28
CA LEU A 100 -31.14 29.44 34.82
C LEU A 100 -30.42 28.10 35.01
N MET A 101 -29.09 28.10 34.94
CA MET A 101 -28.26 26.89 34.95
C MET A 101 -28.48 26.02 36.20
N TYR A 102 -28.72 26.64 37.36
CA TYR A 102 -29.00 25.90 38.60
C TYR A 102 -30.37 25.20 38.54
N MET A 103 -31.37 25.84 37.94
CA MET A 103 -32.70 25.25 37.70
C MET A 103 -32.60 24.05 36.75
N ASP A 104 -31.86 24.20 35.65
CA ASP A 104 -31.63 23.11 34.67
C ASP A 104 -30.98 21.88 35.34
N ARG A 105 -29.96 22.09 36.19
CA ARG A 105 -29.20 21.00 36.82
C ARG A 105 -29.93 20.29 37.97
N HIS A 106 -30.74 21.01 38.75
CA HIS A 106 -31.29 20.46 39.99
C HIS A 106 -32.81 20.24 39.96
N TYR A 107 -33.56 21.07 39.25
CA TYR A 107 -35.01 20.92 39.14
C TYR A 107 -35.41 20.19 37.85
N VAL A 108 -34.98 20.69 36.69
CA VAL A 108 -35.36 20.16 35.38
C VAL A 108 -34.86 18.72 35.21
N SER A 109 -33.59 18.43 35.54
CA SER A 109 -33.06 17.06 35.48
C SER A 109 -33.76 16.11 36.47
N GLY A 110 -34.12 16.60 37.66
CA GLY A 110 -34.81 15.82 38.68
C GLY A 110 -36.24 15.45 38.29
N GLN A 111 -36.91 16.31 37.50
CA GLN A 111 -38.29 16.12 37.03
C GLN A 111 -38.38 15.54 35.60
N ARG A 112 -37.24 15.20 34.97
CA ARG A 112 -37.17 14.77 33.55
C ARG A 112 -37.84 15.75 32.58
N LEU A 113 -37.78 17.05 32.90
CA LEU A 113 -38.26 18.11 32.02
C LEU A 113 -37.18 18.47 30.97
N GLU A 114 -37.59 19.18 29.94
CA GLU A 114 -36.71 19.67 28.88
C GLU A 114 -35.84 20.84 29.39
N PRO A 115 -34.52 20.86 29.13
CA PRO A 115 -33.67 22.00 29.48
C PRO A 115 -34.17 23.31 28.85
N VAL A 116 -33.94 24.44 29.52
CA VAL A 116 -34.49 25.74 29.09
C VAL A 116 -34.08 26.13 27.66
N TYR A 117 -32.86 25.78 27.23
CA TYR A 117 -32.41 26.03 25.87
C TYR A 117 -33.22 25.25 24.83
N ASP A 118 -33.41 23.95 25.06
CA ASP A 118 -34.15 23.06 24.16
C ASP A 118 -35.64 23.44 24.14
N LEU A 119 -36.20 23.79 25.31
CA LEU A 119 -37.53 24.39 25.45
C LEU A 119 -37.66 25.63 24.56
N GLY A 120 -36.69 26.56 24.61
CA GLY A 120 -36.71 27.77 23.80
C GLY A 120 -36.71 27.48 22.29
N LEU A 121 -35.92 26.50 21.85
CA LEU A 121 -35.88 26.08 20.44
C LEU A 121 -37.21 25.46 20.00
N ARG A 122 -37.82 24.61 20.84
CA ARG A 122 -39.14 24.02 20.57
C ARG A 122 -40.23 25.09 20.53
N LEU A 123 -40.21 26.05 21.44
CA LEU A 123 -41.18 27.17 21.44
C LEU A 123 -41.04 28.02 20.17
N PHE A 124 -39.82 28.26 19.68
CA PHE A 124 -39.59 28.96 18.41
C PHE A 124 -40.14 28.15 17.23
N ARG A 125 -39.92 26.83 17.20
CA ARG A 125 -40.50 25.94 16.20
C ARG A 125 -42.02 26.02 16.19
N GLU A 126 -42.67 25.83 17.33
CA GLU A 126 -44.13 25.80 17.46
C GLU A 126 -44.78 27.15 17.13
N ASN A 127 -44.20 28.25 17.64
CA ASN A 127 -44.84 29.55 17.57
C ASN A 127 -44.46 30.38 16.35
N ILE A 128 -43.31 30.13 15.72
CA ILE A 128 -42.85 30.88 14.54
C ILE A 128 -42.89 30.01 13.29
N ILE A 129 -42.18 28.87 13.28
CA ILE A 129 -42.02 28.05 12.06
C ILE A 129 -43.29 27.28 11.70
N LEU A 130 -43.96 26.68 12.68
CA LEU A 130 -45.19 25.90 12.47
C LEU A 130 -46.46 26.74 12.47
N PHE A 131 -46.37 28.02 12.80
CA PHE A 131 -47.52 28.91 12.78
C PHE A 131 -48.01 29.09 11.34
N SER A 132 -49.29 28.75 11.08
CA SER A 132 -49.84 28.54 9.74
C SER A 132 -49.51 29.65 8.74
N THR A 133 -49.67 30.91 9.14
CA THR A 133 -49.38 32.08 8.30
C THR A 133 -47.89 32.19 7.98
N THR A 134 -47.03 32.18 9.01
CA THR A 134 -45.57 32.30 8.85
C THR A 134 -44.98 31.12 8.09
N ARG A 135 -45.53 29.92 8.28
CA ARG A 135 -45.14 28.69 7.58
C ARG A 135 -45.31 28.81 6.07
N GLN A 136 -46.44 29.35 5.62
CA GLN A 136 -46.72 29.53 4.19
C GLN A 136 -45.81 30.57 3.55
N TYR A 137 -45.62 31.73 4.20
CA TYR A 137 -44.69 32.76 3.72
C TYR A 137 -43.25 32.24 3.66
N PHE A 138 -42.84 31.46 4.67
CA PHE A 138 -41.52 30.85 4.74
C PHE A 138 -41.25 29.91 3.57
N ILE A 139 -42.17 28.98 3.29
CA ILE A 139 -42.02 28.01 2.19
C ILE A 139 -41.98 28.74 0.84
N ASN A 140 -42.91 29.67 0.61
CA ASN A 140 -42.99 30.41 -0.65
C ASN A 140 -41.72 31.24 -0.89
N ALA A 141 -41.24 31.96 0.11
CA ALA A 141 -40.03 32.77 -0.01
C ALA A 141 -38.78 31.91 -0.31
N LEU A 142 -38.71 30.71 0.25
CA LEU A 142 -37.60 29.79 -0.05
C LEU A 142 -37.67 29.24 -1.47
N LEU A 143 -38.84 28.76 -1.89
CA LEU A 143 -39.04 28.26 -3.26
C LEU A 143 -38.79 29.36 -4.30
N GLU A 144 -39.22 30.59 -4.04
CA GLU A 144 -38.97 31.74 -4.92
C GLU A 144 -37.48 32.10 -5.00
N MET A 145 -36.74 32.03 -3.89
CA MET A 145 -35.30 32.25 -3.91
C MET A 145 -34.56 31.15 -4.67
N MET A 146 -34.98 29.90 -4.50
CA MET A 146 -34.50 28.74 -5.27
C MET A 146 -34.84 28.85 -6.76
N ALA A 147 -36.01 29.41 -7.10
CA ALA A 147 -36.43 29.65 -8.47
C ALA A 147 -35.53 30.69 -9.15
N ARG A 148 -35.32 31.84 -8.51
CA ARG A 148 -34.53 32.95 -9.07
C ARG A 148 -33.13 32.53 -9.46
N GLU A 149 -32.47 31.73 -8.62
CA GLU A 149 -31.16 31.21 -8.97
C GLU A 149 -31.18 30.30 -10.21
N ARG A 150 -32.18 29.42 -10.33
CA ARG A 150 -32.31 28.53 -11.50
C ARG A 150 -32.63 29.30 -12.80
N HIS A 151 -33.19 30.50 -12.67
CA HIS A 151 -33.38 31.43 -13.79
C HIS A 151 -32.14 32.31 -14.06
N GLY A 152 -31.03 32.09 -13.35
CA GLY A 152 -29.75 32.77 -13.57
C GLY A 152 -29.50 34.00 -12.70
N GLU A 153 -30.34 34.28 -11.70
CA GLU A 153 -30.11 35.41 -10.78
C GLU A 153 -29.06 35.08 -9.72
N ILE A 154 -28.27 36.08 -9.33
CA ILE A 154 -27.29 35.95 -8.24
C ILE A 154 -28.01 36.11 -6.90
N ILE A 155 -28.03 35.05 -6.09
CA ILE A 155 -28.63 35.04 -4.75
C ILE A 155 -27.58 34.82 -3.65
N ASP A 156 -27.87 35.26 -2.43
CA ASP A 156 -27.09 34.87 -1.25
C ASP A 156 -27.47 33.44 -0.81
N ARG A 157 -26.70 32.48 -1.33
CA ARG A 157 -26.86 31.06 -1.04
C ARG A 157 -26.75 30.72 0.45
N THR A 158 -26.07 31.55 1.26
CA THR A 158 -25.88 31.30 2.70
C THR A 158 -27.18 31.37 3.49
N ILE A 159 -28.20 32.05 2.96
CA ILE A 159 -29.50 32.15 3.61
C ILE A 159 -30.21 30.78 3.57
N ILE A 160 -30.26 30.13 2.40
CA ILE A 160 -30.86 28.79 2.26
C ILE A 160 -30.10 27.80 3.14
N LYS A 161 -28.76 27.80 3.06
CA LYS A 161 -27.91 26.91 3.82
C LYS A 161 -28.12 27.03 5.33
N ASP A 162 -28.09 28.25 5.87
CA ASP A 162 -28.21 28.47 7.32
C ASP A 162 -29.60 28.11 7.84
N ILE A 163 -30.65 28.44 7.08
CA ILE A 163 -32.03 28.09 7.43
C ILE A 163 -32.23 26.57 7.37
N SER A 164 -31.78 25.92 6.30
CA SER A 164 -31.84 24.45 6.16
C SER A 164 -31.14 23.76 7.33
N LEU A 165 -29.92 24.19 7.69
CA LEU A 165 -29.18 23.64 8.82
C LEU A 165 -29.91 23.83 10.15
N LYS A 166 -30.53 25.00 10.37
CA LYS A 166 -31.31 25.28 11.57
C LYS A 166 -32.58 24.43 11.65
N LEU A 167 -33.26 24.20 10.53
CA LEU A 167 -34.41 23.30 10.48
C LEU A 167 -34.03 21.85 10.79
N THR A 168 -32.87 21.38 10.30
CA THR A 168 -32.33 20.06 10.67
C THR A 168 -32.03 19.96 12.15
N LYS A 169 -31.49 21.01 12.80
CA LYS A 169 -31.25 21.03 14.26
C LYS A 169 -32.54 20.98 15.09
N LEU A 170 -33.65 21.52 14.58
CA LEU A 170 -34.96 21.45 15.23
C LEU A 170 -35.67 20.08 15.05
N ASN A 171 -35.04 19.15 14.33
CA ASN A 171 -35.57 17.84 13.96
C ASN A 171 -35.29 16.77 15.04
N ILE A 172 -35.87 16.94 16.23
CA ILE A 172 -35.59 16.09 17.40
C ILE A 172 -36.33 14.72 17.34
N ASN A 173 -37.37 14.55 16.49
CA ASN A 173 -38.14 13.30 16.33
C ASN A 173 -38.40 12.99 14.83
N GLU A 174 -38.45 11.70 14.46
CA GLU A 174 -38.52 11.19 13.07
C GLU A 174 -39.70 11.71 12.22
N THR A 175 -40.81 12.12 12.84
CA THR A 175 -41.94 12.82 12.20
C THR A 175 -41.84 14.33 12.42
N SER A 176 -41.08 15.01 11.56
CA SER A 176 -40.89 16.46 11.65
C SER A 176 -41.31 17.22 10.41
N PHE A 177 -41.65 18.47 10.63
CA PHE A 177 -41.91 19.50 9.61
C PHE A 177 -40.82 19.58 8.52
N TYR A 178 -39.56 19.27 8.86
CA TYR A 178 -38.48 19.25 7.86
C TYR A 178 -38.65 18.11 6.85
N ASN A 179 -39.05 16.92 7.31
CA ASN A 179 -39.17 15.72 6.47
C ASN A 179 -40.51 15.63 5.73
N GLU A 180 -41.63 15.97 6.36
CA GLU A 180 -42.97 15.77 5.77
C GLU A 180 -43.47 16.96 4.97
N ASP A 181 -43.34 18.19 5.49
CA ASP A 181 -43.86 19.40 4.84
C ASP A 181 -42.79 20.02 3.93
N PHE A 182 -41.60 20.28 4.47
CA PHE A 182 -40.58 21.07 3.77
C PHE A 182 -39.91 20.31 2.61
N GLN A 183 -39.37 19.11 2.87
CA GLN A 183 -38.72 18.30 1.84
C GLN A 183 -39.69 17.89 0.72
N THR A 184 -40.91 17.46 1.08
CA THR A 184 -41.92 17.04 0.10
C THR A 184 -42.31 18.17 -0.85
N LEU A 185 -42.57 19.37 -0.31
CA LEU A 185 -42.92 20.53 -1.13
C LEU A 185 -41.76 20.99 -2.03
N CYS A 186 -40.51 20.92 -1.53
CA CYS A 186 -39.33 21.22 -2.35
C CYS A 186 -39.17 20.21 -3.50
N LEU A 187 -39.33 18.91 -3.22
CA LEU A 187 -39.26 17.86 -4.24
C LEU A 187 -40.37 18.00 -5.28
N GLN A 188 -41.60 18.33 -4.86
CA GLN A 188 -42.72 18.58 -5.78
C GLN A 188 -42.42 19.76 -6.71
N TYR A 189 -41.99 20.89 -6.16
CA TYR A 189 -41.60 22.06 -6.95
C TYR A 189 -40.51 21.73 -7.97
N LEU A 190 -39.46 20.99 -7.57
CA LEU A 190 -38.40 20.61 -8.50
C LEU A 190 -38.85 19.60 -9.56
N SER A 191 -39.73 18.66 -9.23
CA SER A 191 -40.30 17.73 -10.21
C SER A 191 -41.03 18.49 -11.32
N GLU A 192 -41.88 19.46 -10.96
CA GLU A 192 -42.61 20.28 -11.94
C GLU A 192 -41.66 21.12 -12.80
N PHE A 193 -40.64 21.74 -12.19
CA PHE A 193 -39.63 22.51 -12.90
C PHE A 193 -38.87 21.64 -13.92
N TYR A 194 -38.34 20.50 -13.49
CA TYR A 194 -37.57 19.62 -14.38
C TYR A 194 -38.41 18.92 -15.43
N GLN A 195 -39.67 18.63 -15.14
CA GLN A 195 -40.60 18.11 -16.15
C GLN A 195 -40.83 19.13 -17.29
N SER A 196 -40.91 20.42 -16.98
CA SER A 196 -41.03 21.47 -17.98
C SER A 196 -39.75 21.61 -18.82
N GLU A 197 -38.60 21.64 -18.14
CA GLU A 197 -37.29 21.77 -18.81
C GLU A 197 -36.93 20.54 -19.65
N SER A 198 -37.22 19.32 -19.20
CA SER A 198 -36.93 18.10 -19.96
C SER A 198 -37.71 18.06 -21.28
N LYS A 199 -39.01 18.39 -21.25
CA LYS A 199 -39.86 18.46 -22.45
C LYS A 199 -39.36 19.52 -23.44
N LYS A 200 -38.99 20.69 -22.94
CA LYS A 200 -38.44 21.78 -23.77
C LYS A 200 -37.15 21.33 -24.46
N LEU A 201 -36.20 20.80 -23.68
CA LEU A 201 -34.90 20.36 -24.18
C LEU A 201 -35.01 19.21 -25.18
N LEU A 202 -35.95 18.29 -24.99
CA LEU A 202 -36.21 17.21 -25.96
C LEU A 202 -36.77 17.71 -27.29
N SER A 203 -37.58 18.78 -27.27
CA SER A 203 -38.17 19.33 -28.50
C SER A 203 -37.22 20.20 -29.31
N GLU A 204 -36.25 20.83 -28.65
CA GLU A 204 -35.37 21.84 -29.24
C GLU A 204 -34.00 21.30 -29.68
N ASN A 205 -33.58 20.11 -29.26
CA ASN A 205 -32.21 19.63 -29.42
C ASN A 205 -32.13 18.23 -30.04
N ALA A 206 -31.04 17.96 -30.77
CA ALA A 206 -30.68 16.61 -31.19
C ALA A 206 -30.25 15.76 -29.98
N PRO A 207 -30.31 14.41 -30.04
CA PRO A 207 -29.96 13.54 -28.91
C PRO A 207 -28.58 13.83 -28.31
N SER A 208 -27.55 14.04 -29.13
CA SER A 208 -26.19 14.33 -28.64
C SER A 208 -26.07 15.69 -27.93
N GLU A 209 -26.79 16.71 -28.38
CA GLU A 209 -26.85 18.03 -27.72
C GLU A 209 -27.69 17.99 -26.44
N TYR A 210 -28.77 17.20 -26.45
CA TYR A 210 -29.61 16.92 -25.29
C TYR A 210 -28.79 16.25 -24.18
N ILE A 211 -27.97 15.26 -24.50
CA ILE A 211 -27.09 14.56 -23.55
C ILE A 211 -26.06 15.51 -22.93
N LYS A 212 -25.41 16.36 -23.74
CA LYS A 212 -24.45 17.36 -23.23
C LYS A 212 -25.10 18.33 -22.25
N LYS A 213 -26.30 18.81 -22.58
CA LYS A 213 -27.04 19.73 -21.71
C LYS A 213 -27.46 19.05 -20.41
N ILE A 214 -27.97 17.81 -20.47
CA ILE A 214 -28.32 17.04 -19.26
C ILE A 214 -27.13 16.91 -18.32
N ASP A 215 -25.96 16.53 -18.82
CA ASP A 215 -24.81 16.31 -17.94
C ASP A 215 -24.39 17.61 -17.22
N LEU A 216 -24.41 18.74 -17.93
CA LEU A 216 -24.18 20.06 -17.34
C LEU A 216 -25.25 20.41 -16.29
N PHE A 217 -26.53 20.20 -16.59
CA PHE A 217 -27.63 20.42 -15.65
C PHE A 217 -27.53 19.55 -14.38
N ILE A 218 -27.19 18.26 -14.52
CA ILE A 218 -27.02 17.35 -13.39
C ILE A 218 -25.87 17.82 -12.50
N ASN A 219 -24.75 18.23 -13.08
CA ASN A 219 -23.59 18.69 -12.33
C ASN A 219 -23.88 20.00 -11.58
N GLU A 220 -24.44 21.00 -12.26
CA GLU A 220 -24.84 22.27 -11.63
C GLU A 220 -25.83 22.06 -10.48
N GLU A 221 -26.82 21.20 -10.69
CA GLU A 221 -27.82 20.95 -9.67
C GLU A 221 -27.26 20.16 -8.48
N THR A 222 -26.35 19.22 -8.74
CA THR A 222 -25.63 18.49 -7.69
C THR A 222 -24.85 19.48 -6.81
N GLU A 223 -24.14 20.45 -7.41
CA GLU A 223 -23.42 21.49 -6.67
C GLU A 223 -24.36 22.37 -5.83
N ARG A 224 -25.50 22.79 -6.39
CA ARG A 224 -26.51 23.58 -5.65
C ARG A 224 -27.05 22.79 -4.45
N ILE A 225 -27.41 21.53 -4.63
CA ILE A 225 -27.96 20.68 -3.56
C ILE A 225 -26.94 20.48 -2.44
N ILE A 226 -25.68 20.18 -2.78
CA ILE A 226 -24.58 20.04 -1.81
C ILE A 226 -24.40 21.33 -1.00
N PHE A 227 -24.61 22.49 -1.62
CA PHE A 227 -24.50 23.76 -0.91
C PHE A 227 -25.71 24.04 0.00
N TYR A 228 -26.93 23.67 -0.42
CA TYR A 228 -28.18 24.03 0.25
C TYR A 228 -28.63 23.10 1.35
N PHE A 229 -28.45 21.80 1.17
CA PHE A 229 -29.09 20.78 1.98
C PHE A 229 -28.07 19.83 2.58
N ASP A 230 -28.51 19.11 3.61
CA ASP A 230 -27.73 18.02 4.20
C ASP A 230 -27.62 16.84 3.21
N GLN A 231 -26.53 16.08 3.32
CA GLN A 231 -26.21 14.95 2.44
C GLN A 231 -27.32 13.87 2.42
N SER A 232 -28.12 13.78 3.49
CA SER A 232 -29.28 12.87 3.57
C SER A 232 -30.31 13.05 2.45
N ILE A 233 -30.44 14.25 1.90
CA ILE A 233 -31.44 14.60 0.88
C ILE A 233 -30.89 14.44 -0.54
N GLU A 234 -29.57 14.51 -0.70
CA GLU A 234 -28.87 14.49 -2.00
C GLU A 234 -29.33 13.33 -2.90
N LYS A 235 -29.41 12.13 -2.34
CA LYS A 235 -29.79 10.92 -3.10
C LYS A 235 -31.19 11.02 -3.69
N ARG A 236 -32.15 11.58 -2.96
CA ARG A 236 -33.55 11.73 -3.42
C ARG A 236 -33.65 12.75 -4.55
N PHE A 237 -32.91 13.86 -4.45
CA PHE A 237 -32.92 14.89 -5.47
C PHE A 237 -32.18 14.43 -6.74
N ARG A 238 -31.02 13.80 -6.60
CA ARG A 238 -30.29 13.23 -7.73
C ARG A 238 -31.15 12.22 -8.49
N GLN A 239 -31.86 11.34 -7.78
CA GLN A 239 -32.79 10.40 -8.40
C GLN A 239 -33.91 11.11 -9.15
N LEU A 240 -34.51 12.15 -8.56
CA LEU A 240 -35.58 12.92 -9.20
C LEU A 240 -35.13 13.56 -10.52
N VAL A 241 -33.93 14.14 -10.56
CA VAL A 241 -33.38 14.73 -11.80
C VAL A 241 -33.15 13.64 -12.86
N LEU A 242 -32.60 12.48 -12.47
CA LEU A 242 -32.41 11.34 -13.38
C LEU A 242 -33.75 10.79 -13.89
N ASP A 243 -34.77 10.75 -13.04
CA ASP A 243 -36.10 10.28 -13.39
C ASP A 243 -36.74 11.17 -14.46
N GLU A 244 -36.72 12.49 -14.27
CA GLU A 244 -37.37 13.46 -15.17
C GLU A 244 -36.64 13.65 -16.51
N PHE A 245 -35.30 13.62 -16.52
CA PHE A 245 -34.53 13.87 -17.76
C PHE A 245 -34.23 12.60 -18.57
N ILE A 246 -34.06 11.46 -17.91
CA ILE A 246 -33.53 10.25 -18.55
C ILE A 246 -34.53 9.10 -18.49
N ILE A 247 -34.96 8.68 -17.30
CA ILE A 247 -35.73 7.43 -17.14
C ILE A 247 -37.11 7.51 -17.80
N LYS A 248 -37.83 8.63 -17.63
CA LYS A 248 -39.14 8.84 -18.27
C LYS A 248 -39.05 8.92 -19.80
N HIS A 249 -37.87 9.21 -20.35
CA HIS A 249 -37.65 9.41 -21.78
C HIS A 249 -36.82 8.28 -22.43
N LYS A 250 -36.51 7.21 -21.68
CA LYS A 250 -35.62 6.12 -22.11
C LYS A 250 -36.01 5.47 -23.45
N GLU A 251 -37.29 5.23 -23.68
CA GLU A 251 -37.75 4.56 -24.92
C GLU A 251 -37.55 5.42 -26.16
N HIS A 252 -37.65 6.74 -26.01
CA HIS A 252 -37.40 7.69 -27.08
C HIS A 252 -35.90 7.80 -27.37
N LEU A 253 -35.07 7.87 -26.32
CA LEU A 253 -33.60 7.88 -26.43
C LEU A 253 -33.08 6.59 -27.09
N MET A 254 -33.58 5.42 -26.66
CA MET A 254 -33.22 4.11 -27.20
C MET A 254 -33.45 3.99 -28.71
N LYS A 255 -34.58 4.49 -29.21
CA LYS A 255 -34.91 4.39 -30.65
C LYS A 255 -34.04 5.31 -31.51
N MET A 256 -33.67 6.48 -30.99
CA MET A 256 -32.87 7.44 -31.73
C MET A 256 -31.38 7.08 -31.76
N GLU A 257 -30.90 6.34 -30.76
CA GLU A 257 -29.46 6.11 -30.59
C GLU A 257 -28.93 4.83 -31.23
N LYS A 258 -29.77 3.83 -31.53
CA LYS A 258 -29.33 2.59 -32.20
C LYS A 258 -28.60 2.88 -33.52
N SER A 259 -29.21 3.65 -34.42
CA SER A 259 -28.59 4.04 -35.70
C SER A 259 -27.37 4.95 -35.51
N ARG A 260 -27.37 5.78 -34.46
CA ARG A 260 -26.25 6.66 -34.13
C ARG A 260 -25.04 5.88 -33.63
N ILE A 261 -25.24 4.87 -32.77
CA ILE A 261 -24.16 4.01 -32.26
C ILE A 261 -23.48 3.27 -33.42
N HIS A 262 -24.24 2.75 -34.40
CA HIS A 262 -23.65 2.10 -35.58
C HIS A 262 -22.77 3.09 -36.38
N GLN A 263 -23.23 4.32 -36.61
CA GLN A 263 -22.43 5.36 -37.27
C GLN A 263 -21.17 5.74 -36.48
N ILE A 264 -21.28 5.83 -35.15
CA ILE A 264 -20.15 6.12 -34.25
C ILE A 264 -19.09 5.02 -34.34
N LEU A 265 -19.52 3.76 -34.39
CA LEU A 265 -18.64 2.60 -34.55
C LEU A 265 -17.98 2.58 -35.94
N GLU A 266 -18.71 2.91 -37.01
CA GLU A 266 -18.13 3.02 -38.36
C GLU A 266 -17.08 4.14 -38.48
N MET A 267 -17.36 5.31 -37.88
CA MET A 267 -16.52 6.51 -37.98
C MET A 267 -15.44 6.64 -36.89
N ASP A 268 -15.25 5.61 -36.05
CA ASP A 268 -14.28 5.60 -34.94
C ASP A 268 -14.41 6.79 -33.95
N GLN A 269 -15.64 7.22 -33.65
CA GLN A 269 -15.91 8.38 -32.80
C GLN A 269 -15.89 8.04 -31.30
N TYR A 270 -14.71 7.90 -30.71
CA TYR A 270 -14.53 7.50 -29.30
C TYR A 270 -15.19 8.43 -28.28
N GLU A 271 -15.03 9.75 -28.43
CA GLU A 271 -15.50 10.74 -27.44
C GLU A 271 -17.03 10.76 -27.31
N GLU A 272 -17.74 10.61 -28.43
CA GLU A 272 -19.19 10.59 -28.44
C GLU A 272 -19.73 9.29 -27.83
N LEU A 273 -19.06 8.16 -28.10
CA LEU A 273 -19.41 6.89 -27.48
C LEU A 273 -19.17 6.88 -25.96
N GLU A 274 -18.08 7.51 -25.50
CA GLU A 274 -17.78 7.68 -24.07
C GLU A 274 -18.87 8.50 -23.37
N MET A 275 -19.38 9.55 -24.02
CA MET A 275 -20.48 10.33 -23.47
C MET A 275 -21.77 9.53 -23.37
N ILE A 276 -22.11 8.74 -24.40
CA ILE A 276 -23.28 7.85 -24.39
C ILE A 276 -23.10 6.79 -23.29
N TYR A 277 -21.91 6.19 -23.17
CA TYR A 277 -21.57 5.25 -22.10
C TYR A 277 -21.81 5.82 -20.71
N ARG A 278 -21.25 7.00 -20.40
CA ARG A 278 -21.41 7.66 -19.09
C ARG A 278 -22.86 7.96 -18.73
N LEU A 279 -23.69 8.28 -19.73
CA LEU A 279 -25.11 8.48 -19.53
C LEU A 279 -25.82 7.17 -19.21
N TYR A 280 -25.61 6.13 -20.03
CA TYR A 280 -26.28 4.84 -19.90
C TYR A 280 -25.83 4.06 -18.68
N GLN A 281 -24.64 4.32 -18.16
CA GLN A 281 -24.18 3.81 -16.86
C GLN A 281 -25.10 4.26 -15.71
N ARG A 282 -25.76 5.42 -15.84
CA ARG A 282 -26.69 5.97 -14.84
C ARG A 282 -28.11 5.39 -14.98
N ILE A 283 -28.38 4.64 -16.05
CA ILE A 283 -29.69 4.05 -16.36
C ILE A 283 -29.68 2.57 -15.93
N PRO A 284 -30.70 2.09 -15.20
CA PRO A 284 -30.86 0.66 -14.96
C PRO A 284 -30.90 -0.13 -16.27
N ASN A 285 -30.02 -1.12 -16.42
CA ASN A 285 -29.82 -1.91 -17.64
C ASN A 285 -29.38 -1.12 -18.88
N GLY A 286 -28.88 0.10 -18.71
CA GLY A 286 -28.44 0.93 -19.84
C GLY A 286 -27.29 0.29 -20.65
N LEU A 287 -26.31 -0.28 -19.95
CA LEU A 287 -25.14 -0.87 -20.59
C LEU A 287 -25.45 -2.09 -21.47
N LEU A 288 -26.51 -2.85 -21.15
CA LEU A 288 -26.95 -3.97 -21.98
C LEU A 288 -27.43 -3.51 -23.37
N ILE A 289 -28.00 -2.31 -23.47
CA ILE A 289 -28.49 -1.76 -24.73
C ILE A 289 -27.32 -1.40 -25.64
N ILE A 290 -26.26 -0.80 -25.06
CA ILE A 290 -25.02 -0.52 -25.79
C ILE A 290 -24.41 -1.83 -26.26
N ALA A 291 -24.35 -2.84 -25.38
CA ALA A 291 -23.83 -4.16 -25.71
C ALA A 291 -24.61 -4.83 -26.86
N ASP A 292 -25.95 -4.80 -26.82
CA ASP A 292 -26.82 -5.34 -27.88
C ASP A 292 -26.59 -4.64 -29.22
N CYS A 293 -26.43 -3.31 -29.23
CA CYS A 293 -26.13 -2.56 -30.46
C CYS A 293 -24.76 -2.92 -31.03
N ILE A 294 -23.76 -3.15 -30.18
CA ILE A 294 -22.42 -3.61 -30.62
C ILE A 294 -22.52 -5.02 -31.21
N SER A 295 -23.26 -5.93 -30.57
CA SER A 295 -23.46 -7.28 -31.08
C SER A 295 -24.15 -7.32 -32.43
N GLU A 296 -25.18 -6.49 -32.64
CA GLU A 296 -25.82 -6.36 -33.95
C GLU A 296 -24.86 -5.82 -35.01
N TYR A 297 -24.09 -4.77 -34.69
CA TYR A 297 -23.07 -4.23 -35.61
C TYR A 297 -22.02 -5.29 -35.99
N LEU A 298 -21.49 -6.04 -35.02
CA LEU A 298 -20.52 -7.11 -35.27
C LEU A 298 -21.08 -8.21 -36.16
N ARG A 299 -22.37 -8.58 -35.99
CA ARG A 299 -23.05 -9.60 -36.81
C ARG A 299 -23.34 -9.12 -38.23
N GLU A 300 -23.69 -7.84 -38.43
CA GLU A 300 -23.90 -7.27 -39.76
C GLU A 300 -22.58 -7.12 -40.54
N HIS A 301 -21.51 -6.71 -39.86
CA HIS A 301 -20.19 -6.57 -40.47
C HIS A 301 -19.60 -7.93 -40.90
N ASP A 302 -19.87 -8.99 -40.13
CA ASP A 302 -19.47 -10.37 -40.44
C ASP A 302 -20.08 -10.90 -41.76
N GLN A 303 -21.38 -10.67 -41.99
CA GLN A 303 -22.02 -11.05 -43.26
C GLN A 303 -21.33 -10.41 -44.46
N THR A 304 -20.76 -9.22 -44.29
CA THR A 304 -20.07 -8.51 -45.36
C THR A 304 -18.66 -9.07 -45.62
N LEU A 305 -17.96 -9.51 -44.56
CA LEU A 305 -16.62 -10.10 -44.58
C LEU A 305 -16.60 -11.56 -45.09
N LEU A 306 -17.63 -12.35 -44.77
CA LEU A 306 -17.78 -13.74 -45.21
C LEU A 306 -18.17 -13.82 -46.70
N ILE A 307 -19.12 -12.99 -47.16
CA ILE A 307 -19.62 -13.00 -48.55
C ILE A 307 -18.53 -12.59 -49.57
N THR A 308 -17.54 -11.80 -49.18
CA THR A 308 -16.46 -11.37 -50.09
C THR A 308 -15.34 -12.38 -50.28
N ASN A 309 -15.20 -13.39 -49.40
CA ASN A 309 -13.99 -14.22 -49.33
C ASN A 309 -14.18 -15.71 -49.66
N GLU A 310 -15.38 -16.16 -50.04
CA GLU A 310 -15.63 -17.56 -50.46
C GLU A 310 -14.86 -18.01 -51.72
N ILE A 311 -14.11 -17.13 -52.42
CA ILE A 311 -13.69 -17.43 -53.79
C ILE A 311 -12.27 -18.03 -53.93
N GLN A 312 -11.24 -17.75 -53.11
CA GLN A 312 -9.91 -18.39 -53.28
C GLN A 312 -9.05 -18.45 -52.00
N ASN A 313 -8.40 -19.61 -51.76
CA ASN A 313 -7.40 -19.90 -50.69
C ASN A 313 -6.25 -18.88 -50.51
N LYS A 314 -6.13 -17.84 -51.36
CA LYS A 314 -5.14 -16.76 -51.24
C LYS A 314 -5.61 -15.56 -50.41
N ASN A 315 -6.89 -15.48 -50.03
CA ASN A 315 -7.46 -14.32 -49.32
C ASN A 315 -7.65 -14.54 -47.80
N PHE A 316 -7.24 -15.69 -47.25
CA PHE A 316 -7.47 -16.00 -45.82
C PHE A 316 -6.51 -15.28 -44.86
N ILE A 317 -5.27 -14.98 -45.28
CA ILE A 317 -4.36 -14.12 -44.50
C ILE A 317 -4.99 -12.73 -44.32
N SER A 318 -5.57 -12.17 -45.39
CA SER A 318 -6.32 -10.92 -45.33
C SER A 318 -7.55 -11.03 -44.41
N PHE A 319 -8.25 -12.17 -44.39
CA PHE A 319 -9.33 -12.41 -43.42
C PHE A 319 -8.84 -12.39 -41.98
N LEU A 320 -7.77 -13.13 -41.64
CA LEU A 320 -7.21 -13.12 -40.28
C LEU A 320 -6.66 -11.74 -39.89
N GLU A 321 -5.98 -11.04 -40.81
CA GLU A 321 -5.50 -9.67 -40.60
C GLU A 321 -6.66 -8.71 -40.33
N ASN A 322 -7.72 -8.76 -41.13
CA ASN A 322 -8.93 -7.97 -40.92
C ASN A 322 -9.64 -8.31 -39.61
N PHE A 323 -9.68 -9.59 -39.22
CA PHE A 323 -10.28 -10.03 -37.96
C PHE A 323 -9.47 -9.55 -36.74
N ILE A 324 -8.13 -9.59 -36.84
CA ILE A 324 -7.22 -9.03 -35.82
C ILE A 324 -7.39 -7.52 -35.74
N ASP A 325 -7.47 -6.83 -36.88
CA ASP A 325 -7.62 -5.37 -36.92
C ASP A 325 -8.98 -4.93 -36.38
N LEU A 326 -10.05 -5.69 -36.68
CA LEU A 326 -11.38 -5.48 -36.11
C LEU A 326 -11.36 -5.67 -34.59
N LYS A 327 -10.73 -6.74 -34.09
CA LYS A 327 -10.56 -6.95 -32.64
C LYS A 327 -9.77 -5.82 -32.00
N GLY A 328 -8.66 -5.41 -32.61
CA GLY A 328 -7.85 -4.29 -32.15
C GLY A 328 -8.61 -2.95 -32.14
N LYS A 329 -9.55 -2.75 -33.09
CA LYS A 329 -10.46 -1.60 -33.09
C LYS A 329 -11.41 -1.63 -31.89
N PHE A 330 -12.03 -2.77 -31.60
CA PHE A 330 -12.91 -2.90 -30.43
C PHE A 330 -12.16 -2.84 -29.09
N ASP A 331 -10.94 -3.37 -29.01
CA ASP A 331 -10.08 -3.20 -27.85
C ASP A 331 -9.79 -1.72 -27.57
N LYS A 332 -9.57 -0.91 -28.62
CA LYS A 332 -9.44 0.55 -28.45
C LYS A 332 -10.71 1.20 -27.92
N PHE A 333 -11.90 0.76 -28.33
CA PHE A 333 -13.15 1.25 -27.77
C PHE A 333 -13.32 0.86 -26.29
N VAL A 334 -12.97 -0.38 -25.93
CA VAL A 334 -12.98 -0.84 -24.53
C VAL A 334 -12.08 0.06 -23.65
N VAL A 335 -10.89 0.42 -24.15
CA VAL A 335 -9.95 1.29 -23.44
C VAL A 335 -10.40 2.75 -23.42
N LYS A 336 -10.80 3.30 -24.57
CA LYS A 336 -10.99 4.75 -24.75
C LYS A 336 -12.39 5.25 -24.44
N ALA A 337 -13.42 4.41 -24.60
CA ALA A 337 -14.82 4.82 -24.47
C ALA A 337 -15.54 4.14 -23.29
N PHE A 338 -15.15 2.92 -22.93
CA PHE A 338 -15.88 2.10 -21.96
C PHE A 338 -15.15 1.88 -20.63
N ASP A 339 -13.94 2.43 -20.44
CA ASP A 339 -13.17 2.29 -19.19
C ASP A 339 -13.08 0.83 -18.68
N PHE A 340 -12.86 -0.12 -19.59
CA PHE A 340 -12.81 -1.56 -19.29
C PHE A 340 -14.09 -2.15 -18.69
N ASP A 341 -15.26 -1.62 -19.03
CA ASP A 341 -16.55 -2.12 -18.54
C ASP A 341 -16.70 -3.64 -18.78
N SER A 342 -16.95 -4.39 -17.71
CA SER A 342 -16.97 -5.86 -17.76
C SER A 342 -18.12 -6.43 -18.58
N ILE A 343 -19.29 -5.76 -18.59
CA ILE A 343 -20.48 -6.25 -19.30
C ILE A 343 -20.25 -6.14 -20.80
N ILE A 344 -19.80 -4.96 -21.24
CA ILE A 344 -19.52 -4.70 -22.66
C ILE A 344 -18.35 -5.56 -23.15
N THR A 345 -17.28 -5.68 -22.35
CA THR A 345 -16.09 -6.49 -22.72
C THR A 345 -16.45 -7.96 -22.87
N GLN A 346 -17.21 -8.54 -21.94
CA GLN A 346 -17.66 -9.93 -22.03
C GLN A 346 -18.55 -10.18 -23.25
N GLN A 347 -19.45 -9.23 -23.58
CA GLN A 347 -20.29 -9.35 -24.76
C GLN A 347 -19.47 -9.32 -26.05
N ILE A 348 -18.53 -8.37 -26.17
CA ILE A 348 -17.61 -8.29 -27.31
C ILE A 348 -16.82 -9.61 -27.45
N ASP A 349 -16.22 -10.12 -26.36
CA ASP A 349 -15.47 -11.37 -26.41
C ASP A 349 -16.34 -12.56 -26.83
N SER A 350 -17.59 -12.63 -26.35
CA SER A 350 -18.56 -13.65 -26.77
C SER A 350 -18.93 -13.54 -28.24
N ASP A 351 -19.04 -12.33 -28.78
CA ASP A 351 -19.33 -12.10 -30.19
C ASP A 351 -18.13 -12.53 -31.04
N PHE A 352 -16.90 -12.17 -30.67
CA PHE A 352 -15.68 -12.64 -31.36
C PHE A 352 -15.50 -14.17 -31.28
N GLU A 353 -15.86 -14.79 -30.16
CA GLU A 353 -15.90 -16.26 -30.04
C GLU A 353 -16.93 -16.85 -31.00
N HIS A 354 -18.14 -16.30 -31.06
CA HIS A 354 -19.15 -16.76 -32.02
C HIS A 354 -18.62 -16.65 -33.46
N LEU A 355 -18.09 -15.49 -33.84
CA LEU A 355 -17.55 -15.23 -35.17
C LEU A 355 -16.43 -16.22 -35.57
N MET A 356 -15.50 -16.51 -34.66
CA MET A 356 -14.37 -17.39 -34.96
C MET A 356 -14.78 -18.85 -35.22
N ASN A 357 -15.92 -19.27 -34.65
CA ASN A 357 -16.42 -20.64 -34.72
C ASN A 357 -17.55 -20.84 -35.73
N LEU A 358 -17.92 -19.83 -36.52
CA LEU A 358 -18.96 -19.97 -37.55
C LEU A 358 -18.52 -20.81 -38.76
N ASN A 359 -17.22 -20.88 -39.04
CA ASN A 359 -16.67 -21.65 -40.16
C ASN A 359 -15.52 -22.54 -39.67
N GLU A 360 -15.71 -23.87 -39.72
CA GLU A 360 -14.73 -24.89 -39.31
C GLU A 360 -13.37 -24.72 -40.00
N HIS A 361 -13.35 -24.27 -41.26
CA HIS A 361 -12.11 -24.03 -42.00
C HIS A 361 -11.27 -22.89 -41.41
N SER A 362 -11.89 -21.94 -40.70
CA SER A 362 -11.17 -20.82 -40.08
C SER A 362 -10.23 -21.30 -38.98
N GLN A 363 -10.61 -22.36 -38.26
CA GLN A 363 -9.78 -22.97 -37.22
C GLN A 363 -8.59 -23.72 -37.84
N GLU A 364 -8.82 -24.52 -38.90
CA GLU A 364 -7.77 -25.27 -39.60
C GLU A 364 -6.76 -24.36 -40.33
N HIS A 365 -7.22 -23.25 -40.89
CA HIS A 365 -6.35 -22.30 -41.58
C HIS A 365 -5.55 -21.40 -40.64
N LEU A 366 -6.06 -21.09 -39.43
CA LEU A 366 -5.27 -20.43 -38.36
C LEU A 366 -4.06 -21.30 -37.98
N LEU A 367 -4.22 -22.62 -37.95
CA LEU A 367 -3.12 -23.56 -37.71
C LEU A 367 -2.09 -23.53 -38.84
N THR A 368 -2.54 -23.54 -40.10
CA THR A 368 -1.66 -23.46 -41.27
C THR A 368 -0.85 -22.15 -41.27
N PHE A 369 -1.47 -21.04 -40.86
CA PHE A 369 -0.81 -19.74 -40.77
C PHE A 369 0.29 -19.72 -39.70
N ILE A 370 0.00 -20.26 -38.53
CA ILE A 370 1.00 -20.38 -37.46
C ILE A 370 2.15 -21.31 -37.91
N ASP A 371 1.84 -22.42 -38.57
CA ASP A 371 2.82 -23.34 -39.15
C ASP A 371 3.76 -22.64 -40.14
N ASP A 372 3.22 -21.88 -41.09
CA ASP A 372 4.03 -21.21 -42.11
C ASP A 372 4.89 -20.09 -41.55
N HIS A 373 4.45 -19.43 -40.46
CA HIS A 373 5.26 -18.43 -39.75
C HIS A 373 6.32 -19.01 -38.79
N LEU A 374 6.20 -20.29 -38.42
CA LEU A 374 7.15 -21.00 -37.55
C LEU A 374 8.16 -21.88 -38.32
N LYS A 375 7.89 -22.28 -39.56
CA LYS A 375 8.75 -23.20 -40.34
C LYS A 375 10.13 -22.64 -40.69
N ASP A 376 10.29 -21.32 -40.80
CA ASP A 376 11.54 -20.67 -41.22
C ASP A 376 12.03 -19.67 -40.17
N LYS A 377 12.91 -20.09 -39.25
CA LYS A 377 14.17 -19.42 -38.81
C LYS A 377 14.67 -19.88 -37.44
N GLN A 378 16.01 -19.90 -37.29
CA GLN A 378 16.74 -20.11 -36.03
C GLN A 378 16.63 -18.93 -35.03
N SER A 379 15.77 -17.95 -35.29
CA SER A 379 15.39 -16.87 -34.38
C SER A 379 14.23 -16.07 -35.00
N LEU A 380 13.09 -15.99 -34.31
CA LEU A 380 11.98 -15.11 -34.70
C LEU A 380 12.38 -13.64 -34.55
N ASN A 381 12.08 -12.78 -35.54
CA ASN A 381 12.27 -11.33 -35.39
C ASN A 381 11.07 -10.68 -34.68
N ASP A 382 11.23 -9.45 -34.17
CA ASP A 382 10.17 -8.76 -33.40
C ASP A 382 8.83 -8.66 -34.15
N LEU A 383 8.86 -8.50 -35.47
CA LEU A 383 7.66 -8.45 -36.29
C LEU A 383 6.96 -9.81 -36.38
N GLN A 384 7.73 -10.90 -36.55
CA GLN A 384 7.23 -12.27 -36.52
C GLN A 384 6.67 -12.62 -35.14
N ILE A 385 7.30 -12.15 -34.07
CA ILE A 385 6.79 -12.31 -32.70
C ILE A 385 5.44 -11.60 -32.56
N VAL A 386 5.30 -10.35 -33.02
CA VAL A 386 4.00 -9.64 -33.00
C VAL A 386 2.92 -10.37 -33.80
N THR A 387 3.26 -10.92 -34.97
CA THR A 387 2.32 -11.70 -35.77
C THR A 387 1.94 -13.02 -35.08
N LEU A 388 2.90 -13.70 -34.44
CA LEU A 388 2.65 -14.92 -33.66
C LEU A 388 1.79 -14.63 -32.43
N ILE A 389 2.02 -13.52 -31.73
CA ILE A 389 1.20 -13.07 -30.60
C ILE A 389 -0.24 -12.88 -31.06
N LYS A 390 -0.44 -12.19 -32.18
CA LYS A 390 -1.77 -11.97 -32.74
C LYS A 390 -2.46 -13.29 -33.09
N ALA A 391 -1.75 -14.25 -33.68
CA ALA A 391 -2.30 -15.56 -33.99
C ALA A 391 -2.61 -16.39 -32.73
N VAL A 392 -1.75 -16.36 -31.71
CA VAL A 392 -1.97 -17.03 -30.42
C VAL A 392 -3.15 -16.41 -29.67
N LEU A 393 -3.36 -15.09 -29.74
CA LEU A 393 -4.53 -14.43 -29.17
C LEU A 393 -5.84 -14.91 -29.80
N LEU A 394 -5.83 -15.28 -31.09
CA LEU A 394 -7.01 -15.82 -31.76
C LEU A 394 -7.36 -17.24 -31.32
N LEU A 395 -6.38 -18.02 -30.84
CA LEU A 395 -6.62 -19.37 -30.32
C LEU A 395 -7.58 -19.37 -29.12
N ARG A 396 -7.63 -18.26 -28.36
CA ARG A 396 -8.59 -18.09 -27.26
C ARG A 396 -10.06 -18.19 -27.72
N TYR A 397 -10.33 -17.83 -28.96
CA TYR A 397 -11.69 -17.83 -29.52
C TYR A 397 -12.04 -19.16 -30.19
N VAL A 398 -11.14 -20.15 -30.23
CA VAL A 398 -11.39 -21.49 -30.81
C VAL A 398 -12.08 -22.38 -29.78
N LYS A 399 -13.25 -22.95 -30.13
CA LYS A 399 -14.01 -23.85 -29.23
C LYS A 399 -13.50 -25.29 -29.19
N ASP A 400 -12.84 -25.76 -30.25
CA ASP A 400 -12.34 -27.14 -30.33
C ASP A 400 -11.12 -27.34 -29.42
N LYS A 401 -11.37 -27.92 -28.24
CA LYS A 401 -10.35 -28.19 -27.22
C LYS A 401 -9.36 -29.27 -27.65
N ASP A 402 -9.77 -30.24 -28.47
CA ASP A 402 -8.88 -31.30 -28.96
C ASP A 402 -7.91 -30.75 -29.99
N LEU A 403 -8.37 -29.81 -30.82
CA LEU A 403 -7.55 -29.06 -31.76
C LEU A 403 -6.50 -28.21 -31.04
N LEU A 404 -6.92 -27.48 -30.00
CA LEU A 404 -6.01 -26.68 -29.18
C LEU A 404 -4.96 -27.56 -28.47
N LEU A 405 -5.34 -28.71 -27.91
CA LEU A 405 -4.39 -29.63 -27.26
C LEU A 405 -3.34 -30.17 -28.24
N ARG A 406 -3.74 -30.55 -29.45
CA ARG A 406 -2.79 -30.98 -30.51
C ARG A 406 -1.81 -29.86 -30.84
N TYR A 407 -2.30 -28.64 -30.93
CA TYR A 407 -1.49 -27.46 -31.23
C TYR A 407 -0.46 -27.15 -30.13
N TYR A 408 -0.86 -27.17 -28.85
CA TYR A 408 0.10 -26.96 -27.75
C TYR A 408 1.18 -28.04 -27.69
N ASN A 409 0.83 -29.30 -27.99
CA ASN A 409 1.81 -30.39 -28.11
C ASN A 409 2.78 -30.14 -29.27
N TYR A 410 2.28 -29.71 -30.43
CA TYR A 410 3.13 -29.37 -31.57
C TYR A 410 4.07 -28.19 -31.28
N MET A 411 3.60 -27.14 -30.60
CA MET A 411 4.46 -26.03 -30.16
C MET A 411 5.58 -26.49 -29.22
N LYS A 412 5.31 -27.46 -28.33
CA LYS A 412 6.33 -28.08 -27.47
C LYS A 412 7.34 -28.87 -28.30
N GLU A 413 6.89 -29.71 -29.23
CA GLU A 413 7.78 -30.49 -30.12
C GLU A 413 8.71 -29.61 -30.95
N LYS A 414 8.21 -28.46 -31.41
CA LYS A 414 8.98 -27.48 -32.19
C LYS A 414 9.80 -26.50 -31.35
N SER A 415 9.87 -26.68 -30.03
CA SER A 415 10.61 -25.80 -29.09
C SER A 415 10.16 -24.33 -29.09
N VAL A 416 8.95 -24.04 -29.58
CA VAL A 416 8.41 -22.66 -29.65
C VAL A 416 8.21 -22.10 -28.24
N LEU A 417 7.68 -22.92 -27.33
CA LEU A 417 7.53 -22.55 -25.91
C LEU A 417 8.89 -22.27 -25.26
N ASP A 418 9.94 -23.02 -25.62
CA ASP A 418 11.28 -22.83 -25.09
C ASP A 418 11.88 -21.48 -25.53
N GLU A 419 11.63 -21.05 -26.77
CA GLU A 419 12.04 -19.72 -27.28
C GLU A 419 11.31 -18.58 -26.56
N MET A 420 10.02 -18.76 -26.23
CA MET A 420 9.24 -17.78 -25.45
C MET A 420 9.86 -17.55 -24.05
N PHE A 421 10.31 -18.63 -23.39
CA PHE A 421 11.03 -18.53 -22.11
C PHE A 421 12.45 -17.95 -22.24
N GLN A 422 13.13 -18.17 -23.37
CA GLN A 422 14.45 -17.58 -23.60
C GLN A 422 14.38 -16.07 -23.89
N SER A 423 13.30 -15.64 -24.55
CA SER A 423 13.08 -14.25 -24.96
C SER A 423 12.25 -13.44 -23.95
N ASP A 424 12.08 -13.95 -22.73
CA ASP A 424 11.36 -13.30 -21.62
C ASP A 424 9.96 -12.76 -21.99
N GLN A 425 9.19 -13.52 -22.78
CA GLN A 425 7.88 -13.12 -23.30
C GLN A 425 6.74 -13.38 -22.28
N TYR A 426 6.70 -12.58 -21.21
CA TYR A 426 5.77 -12.76 -20.08
C TYR A 426 4.29 -12.72 -20.48
N GLU A 427 3.90 -11.76 -21.31
CA GLU A 427 2.50 -11.52 -21.69
C GLU A 427 1.95 -12.66 -22.56
N ILE A 428 2.77 -13.18 -23.47
CA ILE A 428 2.41 -14.31 -24.34
C ILE A 428 2.21 -15.57 -23.51
N LEU A 429 3.15 -15.85 -22.60
CA LEU A 429 3.07 -17.01 -21.71
C LEU A 429 1.84 -16.92 -20.79
N ALA A 430 1.38 -15.71 -20.43
CA ALA A 430 0.14 -15.52 -19.66
C ALA A 430 -1.10 -15.92 -20.46
N ILE A 431 -1.13 -15.61 -21.77
CA ILE A 431 -2.21 -16.00 -22.68
C ILE A 431 -2.22 -17.52 -22.83
N VAL A 432 -1.07 -18.11 -23.17
CA VAL A 432 -0.88 -19.57 -23.29
C VAL A 432 -1.31 -20.29 -22.02
N TYR A 433 -0.94 -19.74 -20.85
CA TYR A 433 -1.35 -20.28 -19.56
C TYR A 433 -2.87 -20.27 -19.38
N LYS A 434 -3.53 -19.13 -19.64
CA LYS A 434 -4.98 -18.98 -19.51
C LYS A 434 -5.73 -19.94 -20.42
N ASP A 435 -5.22 -20.17 -21.63
CA ASP A 435 -5.83 -21.07 -22.59
C ASP A 435 -5.64 -22.53 -22.16
N CYS A 436 -4.42 -22.92 -21.77
CA CYS A 436 -4.16 -24.27 -21.26
C CYS A 436 -4.87 -24.60 -19.94
N GLN A 437 -5.30 -23.62 -19.14
CA GLN A 437 -6.14 -23.88 -17.96
C GLN A 437 -7.51 -24.46 -18.34
N GLN A 438 -8.02 -24.16 -19.54
CA GLN A 438 -9.35 -24.55 -19.99
C GLN A 438 -9.37 -25.92 -20.71
N ILE A 439 -8.18 -26.47 -20.99
CA ILE A 439 -7.96 -27.68 -21.77
C ILE A 439 -7.31 -28.74 -20.86
N PRO A 440 -7.95 -29.91 -20.67
CA PRO A 440 -7.35 -31.02 -19.92
C PRO A 440 -5.93 -31.35 -20.43
N ASP A 441 -5.02 -31.66 -19.51
CA ASP A 441 -3.63 -32.07 -19.77
C ASP A 441 -2.71 -31.04 -20.46
N CYS A 442 -3.23 -29.94 -21.02
CA CYS A 442 -2.45 -28.90 -21.70
C CYS A 442 -1.46 -28.20 -20.77
N LEU A 443 -1.84 -27.98 -19.51
CA LEU A 443 -0.99 -27.27 -18.54
C LEU A 443 0.36 -27.97 -18.32
N SER A 444 0.39 -29.30 -18.40
CA SER A 444 1.62 -30.11 -18.25
C SER A 444 2.67 -29.78 -19.33
N ILE A 445 2.23 -29.42 -20.53
CA ILE A 445 3.07 -29.07 -21.68
C ILE A 445 3.90 -27.82 -21.37
N VAL A 446 3.25 -26.80 -20.81
CA VAL A 446 3.88 -25.51 -20.45
C VAL A 446 4.81 -25.70 -19.25
N VAL A 447 4.39 -26.48 -18.24
CA VAL A 447 5.21 -26.81 -17.06
C VAL A 447 6.49 -27.54 -17.46
N ASP A 448 6.39 -28.52 -18.37
CA ASP A 448 7.55 -29.27 -18.86
C ASP A 448 8.54 -28.36 -19.63
N SER A 449 8.04 -27.48 -20.49
CA SER A 449 8.88 -26.53 -21.24
C SER A 449 9.59 -25.55 -20.29
N MET A 450 8.89 -25.02 -19.28
CA MET A 450 9.49 -24.17 -18.24
C MET A 450 10.60 -24.92 -17.49
N SER A 451 10.33 -26.15 -17.06
CA SER A 451 11.25 -27.00 -16.31
C SER A 451 12.52 -27.29 -17.11
N ASN A 452 12.37 -27.68 -18.38
CA ASN A 452 13.49 -27.94 -19.28
C ASN A 452 14.34 -26.68 -19.49
N ASN A 453 13.70 -25.52 -19.70
CA ASN A 453 14.39 -24.25 -19.88
C ASN A 453 15.19 -23.85 -18.63
N LEU A 454 14.56 -23.96 -17.45
CA LEU A 454 15.20 -23.65 -16.17
C LEU A 454 16.40 -24.56 -15.89
N ARG A 455 16.23 -25.88 -16.03
CA ARG A 455 17.31 -26.86 -15.81
C ARG A 455 18.48 -26.63 -16.77
N LYS A 456 18.20 -26.38 -18.04
CA LYS A 456 19.23 -26.12 -19.06
C LYS A 456 20.01 -24.84 -18.76
N ARG A 457 19.32 -23.73 -18.46
CA ARG A 457 19.96 -22.45 -18.10
C ARG A 457 20.70 -22.53 -16.77
N GLY A 458 20.13 -23.20 -15.77
CA GLY A 458 20.76 -23.37 -14.45
C GLY A 458 22.03 -24.22 -14.51
N GLY A 459 22.00 -25.34 -15.25
CA GLY A 459 23.13 -26.24 -15.39
C GLY A 459 24.37 -25.61 -16.05
N THR A 460 24.18 -24.73 -17.04
CA THR A 460 25.31 -24.05 -17.71
C THR A 460 25.99 -23.00 -16.84
N LEU A 461 25.27 -22.44 -15.86
CA LEU A 461 25.81 -21.40 -14.98
C LEU A 461 26.80 -21.94 -13.94
N LEU A 462 26.80 -23.23 -13.62
CA LEU A 462 27.56 -23.80 -12.48
C LEU A 462 29.09 -23.92 -12.70
N THR A 463 29.67 -23.18 -13.65
CA THR A 463 31.09 -23.23 -14.00
C THR A 463 31.76 -21.85 -13.87
N GLY A 464 33.06 -21.83 -13.55
CA GLY A 464 33.87 -20.60 -13.51
C GLY A 464 33.97 -19.91 -12.14
N ASN A 465 34.01 -18.58 -12.14
CA ASN A 465 34.22 -17.77 -10.93
C ASN A 465 33.01 -17.86 -9.98
N VAL A 466 33.27 -18.22 -8.72
CA VAL A 466 32.25 -18.40 -7.67
C VAL A 466 31.32 -17.21 -7.51
N THR A 467 31.86 -16.00 -7.55
CA THR A 467 31.07 -14.78 -7.36
C THR A 467 30.11 -14.58 -8.53
N LEU A 468 30.64 -14.74 -9.75
CA LEU A 468 29.90 -14.48 -10.98
C LEU A 468 28.76 -15.48 -11.16
N PHE A 469 28.99 -16.77 -10.92
CA PHE A 469 27.92 -17.73 -11.12
C PHE A 469 26.81 -17.62 -10.07
N ILE A 470 27.13 -17.35 -8.79
CA ILE A 470 26.11 -17.15 -7.75
C ILE A 470 25.24 -15.93 -8.08
N GLU A 471 25.85 -14.85 -8.57
CA GLU A 471 25.12 -13.68 -9.07
C GLU A 471 24.21 -14.02 -10.25
N ASN A 472 24.68 -14.83 -11.20
CA ASN A 472 23.88 -15.27 -12.33
C ASN A 472 22.75 -16.22 -11.91
N LEU A 473 22.95 -17.09 -10.91
CA LEU A 473 21.89 -17.93 -10.35
C LEU A 473 20.80 -17.09 -9.70
N MET A 474 21.17 -16.04 -8.95
CA MET A 474 20.20 -15.11 -8.37
C MET A 474 19.40 -14.38 -9.45
N LYS A 475 20.05 -13.91 -10.52
CA LYS A 475 19.36 -13.28 -11.66
C LYS A 475 18.40 -14.25 -12.36
N LEU A 476 18.84 -15.49 -12.59
CA LEU A 476 18.00 -16.51 -13.19
C LEU A 476 16.77 -16.81 -12.30
N LYS A 477 16.95 -16.88 -10.97
CA LYS A 477 15.85 -17.02 -10.01
C LYS A 477 14.87 -15.85 -10.10
N ASP A 478 15.36 -14.62 -10.16
CA ASP A 478 14.51 -13.44 -10.30
C ASP A 478 13.70 -13.50 -11.60
N THR A 479 14.31 -13.87 -12.74
CA THR A 479 13.62 -14.01 -14.04
C THR A 479 12.49 -15.04 -13.96
N PHE A 480 12.73 -16.22 -13.36
CA PHE A 480 11.72 -17.26 -13.24
C PHE A 480 10.63 -16.94 -12.22
N ASP A 481 10.96 -16.21 -11.15
CA ASP A 481 9.96 -15.66 -10.23
C ASP A 481 9.05 -14.64 -10.93
N GLN A 482 9.57 -13.85 -11.88
CA GLN A 482 8.74 -12.97 -12.71
C GLN A 482 7.79 -13.74 -13.63
N PHE A 483 8.22 -14.87 -14.23
CA PHE A 483 7.29 -15.73 -14.99
C PHE A 483 6.17 -16.27 -14.11
N LEU A 484 6.50 -16.76 -12.90
CA LEU A 484 5.48 -17.23 -11.95
C LEU A 484 4.46 -16.14 -11.60
N ILE A 485 4.92 -14.93 -11.32
CA ILE A 485 4.05 -13.83 -10.87
C ILE A 485 3.23 -13.26 -12.04
N LYS A 486 3.91 -12.88 -13.13
CA LYS A 486 3.29 -12.15 -14.26
C LYS A 486 2.49 -13.06 -15.18
N SER A 487 3.00 -14.26 -15.48
CA SER A 487 2.41 -15.14 -16.48
C SER A 487 1.50 -16.20 -15.86
N PHE A 488 1.90 -16.78 -14.73
CA PHE A 488 1.25 -17.98 -14.19
C PHE A 488 0.47 -17.75 -12.89
N HIS A 489 0.34 -16.49 -12.45
CA HIS A 489 -0.39 -16.09 -11.24
C HIS A 489 -0.04 -16.92 -9.99
N SER A 490 1.23 -17.29 -9.84
CA SER A 490 1.76 -18.13 -8.76
C SER A 490 1.04 -19.48 -8.61
N ASN A 491 0.65 -20.08 -9.73
CA ASN A 491 -0.01 -21.39 -9.72
C ASN A 491 0.84 -22.46 -9.02
N ASN A 492 0.20 -23.23 -8.13
CA ASN A 492 0.88 -24.21 -7.28
C ASN A 492 1.64 -25.29 -8.07
N ILE A 493 1.16 -25.73 -9.23
CA ILE A 493 1.84 -26.75 -10.05
C ILE A 493 3.19 -26.22 -10.54
N PHE A 494 3.21 -24.98 -11.03
CA PHE A 494 4.43 -24.32 -11.48
C PHE A 494 5.39 -24.06 -10.32
N VAL A 495 4.88 -23.62 -9.17
CA VAL A 495 5.69 -23.40 -7.96
C VAL A 495 6.33 -24.70 -7.49
N GLN A 496 5.59 -25.80 -7.44
CA GLN A 496 6.10 -27.11 -7.03
C GLN A 496 7.16 -27.63 -8.00
N GLN A 497 6.90 -27.55 -9.32
CA GLN A 497 7.86 -27.97 -10.33
C GLN A 497 9.14 -27.12 -10.25
N MET A 498 9.01 -25.79 -10.16
CA MET A 498 10.15 -24.89 -10.09
C MET A 498 11.00 -25.12 -8.82
N ASN A 499 10.37 -25.41 -7.68
CA ASN A 499 11.10 -25.76 -6.46
C ASN A 499 11.91 -27.06 -6.63
N SER A 500 11.32 -28.08 -7.26
CA SER A 500 12.01 -29.33 -7.61
C SER A 500 13.19 -29.09 -8.57
N ASP A 501 13.01 -28.21 -9.55
CA ASP A 501 14.06 -27.85 -10.52
C ASP A 501 15.21 -27.09 -9.86
N TRP A 502 14.92 -26.17 -8.93
CA TRP A 502 15.95 -25.48 -8.15
C TRP A 502 16.69 -26.42 -7.22
N GLU A 503 16.00 -27.36 -6.56
CA GLU A 503 16.65 -28.41 -5.79
C GLU A 503 17.56 -29.27 -6.67
N TYR A 504 17.12 -29.63 -7.87
CA TYR A 504 17.97 -30.34 -8.82
C TYR A 504 19.21 -29.52 -9.20
N ILE A 505 19.04 -28.29 -9.67
CA ILE A 505 20.13 -27.42 -10.16
C ILE A 505 21.16 -27.14 -9.07
N ILE A 506 20.71 -26.73 -7.87
CA ILE A 506 21.61 -26.34 -6.78
C ILE A 506 22.46 -27.52 -6.30
N ASN A 507 21.95 -28.75 -6.40
CA ASN A 507 22.68 -29.94 -5.97
C ASN A 507 23.45 -30.65 -7.11
N LEU A 508 23.50 -30.07 -8.32
CA LEU A 508 24.39 -30.57 -9.38
C LEU A 508 25.89 -30.38 -9.06
N ASN A 509 26.22 -29.42 -8.19
CA ASN A 509 27.59 -29.13 -7.78
C ASN A 509 27.76 -29.34 -6.27
N GLU A 510 28.46 -30.41 -5.90
CA GLU A 510 28.74 -30.79 -4.50
C GLU A 510 29.53 -29.72 -3.72
N HIS A 511 30.19 -28.78 -4.40
CA HIS A 511 30.93 -27.69 -3.75
C HIS A 511 30.07 -26.46 -3.43
N ASN A 512 28.80 -26.43 -3.84
CA ASN A 512 27.90 -25.30 -3.59
C ASN A 512 27.77 -24.91 -2.11
N PRO A 513 27.67 -25.84 -1.12
CA PRO A 513 27.69 -25.49 0.30
C PRO A 513 28.88 -24.59 0.69
N LYS A 514 30.08 -24.93 0.20
CA LYS A 514 31.29 -24.13 0.44
C LYS A 514 31.19 -22.78 -0.27
N TYR A 515 30.76 -22.77 -1.52
CA TYR A 515 30.68 -21.56 -2.34
C TYR A 515 29.69 -20.52 -1.82
N PHE A 516 28.50 -20.94 -1.38
CA PHE A 516 27.54 -20.04 -0.74
C PHE A 516 28.11 -19.42 0.55
N SER A 517 28.77 -20.23 1.37
CA SER A 517 29.42 -19.74 2.59
C SER A 517 30.55 -18.75 2.29
N LEU A 518 31.37 -19.01 1.27
CA LEU A 518 32.41 -18.09 0.80
C LEU A 518 31.82 -16.77 0.28
N PHE A 519 30.72 -16.84 -0.47
CA PHE A 519 30.06 -15.65 -1.02
C PHE A 519 29.54 -14.77 0.11
N ILE A 520 28.79 -15.32 1.07
CA ILE A 520 28.31 -14.58 2.25
C ILE A 520 29.49 -13.97 3.01
N ASN A 521 30.55 -14.75 3.22
CA ASN A 521 31.75 -14.26 3.89
C ASN A 521 32.38 -13.05 3.19
N ASN A 522 32.41 -13.04 1.86
CA ASN A 522 32.95 -11.90 1.12
C ASN A 522 32.04 -10.67 1.22
N GLN A 523 30.71 -10.82 1.22
CA GLN A 523 29.78 -9.70 1.42
C GLN A 523 29.92 -9.06 2.81
N LEU A 524 30.23 -9.85 3.85
CA LEU A 524 30.29 -9.38 5.24
C LEU A 524 31.66 -8.86 5.69
N LYS A 525 32.68 -8.86 4.83
CA LYS A 525 34.03 -8.37 5.16
C LYS A 525 34.13 -6.84 5.11
N LYS A 526 35.04 -6.26 5.92
CA LYS A 526 35.37 -4.83 5.98
C LYS A 526 35.63 -4.15 4.63
N SER A 527 36.08 -4.89 3.61
CA SER A 527 36.19 -4.37 2.23
C SER A 527 34.88 -3.81 1.67
N ASN A 528 33.74 -4.26 2.19
CA ASN A 528 32.40 -3.81 1.82
C ASN A 528 31.76 -2.90 2.88
N GLN A 529 32.52 -2.36 3.84
CA GLN A 529 31.98 -1.50 4.91
C GLN A 529 31.32 -0.22 4.38
N ASN A 530 31.76 0.28 3.21
CA ASN A 530 31.19 1.47 2.57
C ASN A 530 29.99 1.17 1.65
N ARG A 531 29.61 -0.11 1.47
CA ARG A 531 28.43 -0.45 0.68
C ARG A 531 27.17 -0.19 1.49
N ASP A 532 26.10 0.15 0.79
CA ASP A 532 24.78 0.32 1.40
C ASP A 532 24.31 -0.99 2.04
N HIS A 533 23.95 -0.93 3.32
CA HIS A 533 23.46 -2.08 4.08
C HIS A 533 22.20 -2.67 3.45
N GLN A 534 21.29 -1.84 2.91
CA GLN A 534 20.05 -2.34 2.29
C GLN A 534 20.34 -3.20 1.05
N GLN A 535 21.36 -2.83 0.26
CA GLN A 535 21.78 -3.62 -0.89
C GLN A 535 22.35 -4.98 -0.47
N ILE A 536 23.17 -5.01 0.59
CA ILE A 536 23.73 -6.26 1.13
C ILE A 536 22.60 -7.15 1.67
N GLU A 537 21.68 -6.60 2.45
CA GLU A 537 20.51 -7.32 2.96
C GLU A 537 19.65 -7.89 1.81
N GLY A 538 19.44 -7.12 0.75
CA GLY A 538 18.74 -7.59 -0.46
C GLY A 538 19.43 -8.80 -1.11
N ILE A 539 20.76 -8.79 -1.20
CA ILE A 539 21.55 -9.93 -1.70
C ILE A 539 21.40 -11.14 -0.77
N LEU A 540 21.52 -10.94 0.55
CA LEU A 540 21.41 -12.02 1.54
C LEU A 540 20.03 -12.69 1.53
N ASN A 541 18.96 -11.92 1.34
CA ASN A 541 17.59 -12.46 1.19
C ASN A 541 17.39 -13.30 -0.07
N LYS A 542 18.12 -13.02 -1.15
CA LYS A 542 18.09 -13.85 -2.35
C LYS A 542 18.89 -15.13 -2.14
N LEU A 543 20.06 -15.02 -1.51
CA LEU A 543 20.92 -16.17 -1.21
C LEU A 543 20.24 -17.17 -0.28
N ILE A 544 19.54 -16.72 0.76
CA ILE A 544 18.93 -17.64 1.73
C ILE A 544 17.89 -18.56 1.08
N LYS A 545 17.15 -18.06 0.08
CA LYS A 545 16.21 -18.86 -0.71
C LYS A 545 16.94 -19.95 -1.51
N LEU A 546 18.08 -19.61 -2.12
CA LEU A 546 18.89 -20.58 -2.87
C LEU A 546 19.53 -21.64 -1.96
N ILE A 547 20.03 -21.23 -0.79
CA ILE A 547 20.61 -22.12 0.23
C ILE A 547 19.54 -23.08 0.77
N GLY A 548 18.28 -22.64 0.84
CA GLY A 548 17.15 -23.51 1.20
C GLY A 548 16.99 -24.75 0.32
N TYR A 549 17.48 -24.73 -0.92
CA TYR A 549 17.47 -25.87 -1.84
C TYR A 549 18.68 -26.82 -1.69
N LEU A 550 19.66 -26.51 -0.82
CA LEU A 550 20.78 -27.43 -0.58
C LEU A 550 20.32 -28.68 0.17
N LYS A 551 20.75 -29.86 -0.29
CA LYS A 551 20.59 -31.12 0.44
C LYS A 551 21.56 -31.21 1.63
N GLU A 552 22.81 -30.79 1.43
CA GLU A 552 23.84 -30.81 2.46
C GLU A 552 23.91 -29.51 3.28
N GLN A 553 22.82 -29.18 3.99
CA GLN A 553 22.75 -27.98 4.81
C GLN A 553 23.77 -27.99 5.98
N ASP A 554 24.07 -29.16 6.54
CA ASP A 554 25.06 -29.32 7.59
C ASP A 554 26.48 -29.00 7.09
N THR A 555 26.83 -29.45 5.88
CA THR A 555 28.12 -29.09 5.25
C THR A 555 28.23 -27.58 5.07
N PHE A 556 27.16 -26.91 4.62
CA PHE A 556 27.14 -25.44 4.51
C PHE A 556 27.34 -24.77 5.88
N LYS A 557 26.64 -25.26 6.91
CA LYS A 557 26.75 -24.77 8.29
C LYS A 557 28.19 -24.81 8.79
N GLU A 558 28.89 -25.93 8.62
CA GLU A 558 30.27 -26.06 9.05
C GLU A 558 31.21 -25.04 8.37
N TYR A 559 31.05 -24.84 7.06
CA TYR A 559 31.83 -23.83 6.35
C TYR A 559 31.51 -22.42 6.84
N TYR A 560 30.23 -22.10 7.04
CA TYR A 560 29.81 -20.79 7.54
C TYR A 560 30.36 -20.53 8.96
N GLU A 561 30.27 -21.50 9.87
CA GLU A 561 30.82 -21.40 11.22
C GLU A 561 32.32 -21.11 11.20
N LYS A 562 33.09 -21.83 10.35
CA LYS A 562 34.53 -21.59 10.16
C LYS A 562 34.82 -20.18 9.67
N HIS A 563 34.07 -19.69 8.68
CA HIS A 563 34.26 -18.35 8.12
C HIS A 563 33.88 -17.25 9.11
N LEU A 564 32.77 -17.41 9.84
CA LEU A 564 32.33 -16.48 10.86
C LEU A 564 33.37 -16.39 11.99
N ALA A 565 33.84 -17.53 12.51
CA ALA A 565 34.87 -17.55 13.56
C ALA A 565 36.11 -16.76 13.12
N LYS A 566 36.59 -16.98 11.90
CA LYS A 566 37.73 -16.23 11.36
C LYS A 566 37.44 -14.72 11.27
N ARG A 567 36.27 -14.29 10.78
CA ARG A 567 35.93 -12.87 10.68
C ARG A 567 35.84 -12.19 12.05
N LEU A 568 35.21 -12.86 13.03
CA LEU A 568 35.03 -12.32 14.37
C LEU A 568 36.37 -12.16 15.11
N LEU A 569 37.24 -13.18 15.04
CA LEU A 569 38.52 -13.16 15.76
C LEU A 569 39.54 -12.22 15.13
N SER A 570 39.55 -12.10 13.80
CA SER A 570 40.41 -11.15 13.08
C SER A 570 39.83 -9.74 12.97
N ASN A 571 38.69 -9.48 13.59
CA ASN A 571 37.96 -8.21 13.51
C ASN A 571 37.78 -7.74 12.05
N GLN A 572 37.40 -8.64 11.15
CA GLN A 572 37.22 -8.37 9.71
C GLN A 572 35.77 -8.18 9.28
N SER A 573 34.81 -8.27 10.20
CA SER A 573 33.39 -8.03 9.90
C SER A 573 33.14 -6.54 9.56
N ALA A 574 32.34 -6.30 8.53
CA ALA A 574 31.95 -4.95 8.08
C ALA A 574 31.08 -4.22 9.11
N SER A 575 30.10 -4.93 9.67
CA SER A 575 29.18 -4.40 10.68
C SER A 575 28.66 -5.53 11.57
N LYS A 576 28.48 -5.22 12.86
CA LYS A 576 27.82 -6.13 13.82
C LYS A 576 26.34 -6.34 13.47
N ASP A 577 25.69 -5.33 12.91
CA ASP A 577 24.27 -5.39 12.57
C ASP A 577 24.03 -6.37 11.43
N LEU A 578 24.90 -6.39 10.42
CA LEU A 578 24.84 -7.36 9.31
C LEU A 578 25.07 -8.81 9.78
N GLU A 579 25.97 -9.04 10.74
CA GLU A 579 26.17 -10.39 11.30
C GLU A 579 24.93 -10.85 12.09
N ASN A 580 24.31 -9.95 12.87
CA ASN A 580 23.05 -10.23 13.55
C ASN A 580 21.90 -10.45 12.56
N TYR A 581 21.87 -9.72 11.45
CA TYR A 581 20.89 -9.89 10.40
C TYR A 581 20.97 -11.28 9.76
N VAL A 582 22.18 -11.75 9.43
CA VAL A 582 22.37 -13.12 8.90
C VAL A 582 21.98 -14.18 9.91
N LEU A 583 22.27 -13.98 11.21
CA LEU A 583 21.78 -14.87 12.26
C LEU A 583 20.24 -14.94 12.26
N LEU A 584 19.54 -13.81 12.15
CA LEU A 584 18.08 -13.77 12.09
C LEU A 584 17.55 -14.50 10.84
N LEU A 585 18.18 -14.29 9.68
CA LEU A 585 17.82 -15.04 8.46
C LEU A 585 17.95 -16.55 8.67
N PHE A 586 19.04 -17.01 9.28
CA PHE A 586 19.24 -18.43 9.53
C PHE A 586 18.28 -19.00 10.58
N ILE A 587 17.95 -18.23 11.63
CA ILE A 587 16.94 -18.66 12.62
C ILE A 587 15.59 -18.85 11.93
N ASN A 588 15.18 -17.91 11.09
CA ASN A 588 13.86 -17.94 10.44
C ASN A 588 13.74 -19.06 9.40
N ASN A 589 14.83 -19.43 8.71
CA ASN A 589 14.81 -20.42 7.62
C ASN A 589 15.24 -21.83 8.05
N PHE A 590 16.16 -21.97 9.01
CA PHE A 590 16.74 -23.26 9.42
C PHE A 590 16.54 -23.58 10.91
N GLY A 591 16.00 -22.64 11.70
CA GLY A 591 15.68 -22.84 13.11
C GLY A 591 16.84 -22.62 14.10
N ASN A 592 16.53 -22.83 15.38
CA ASN A 592 17.43 -22.52 16.49
C ASN A 592 18.59 -23.53 16.64
N GLU A 593 18.37 -24.80 16.29
CA GLU A 593 19.40 -25.83 16.39
C GLU A 593 20.55 -25.58 15.41
N PHE A 594 20.19 -25.21 14.17
CA PHE A 594 21.13 -24.81 13.13
C PHE A 594 22.03 -23.64 13.57
N THR A 595 21.46 -22.68 14.30
CA THR A 595 22.12 -21.40 14.63
C THR A 595 22.75 -21.34 16.02
N SER A 596 22.65 -22.42 16.80
CA SER A 596 23.11 -22.48 18.20
C SER A 596 24.57 -22.03 18.40
N LYS A 597 25.51 -22.54 17.59
CA LYS A 597 26.93 -22.16 17.63
C LYS A 597 27.17 -20.73 17.17
N VAL A 598 26.57 -20.33 16.05
CA VAL A 598 26.63 -18.94 15.52
C VAL A 598 26.20 -17.92 16.58
N LYS A 599 25.06 -18.17 17.23
CA LYS A 599 24.53 -17.33 18.32
C LYS A 599 25.49 -17.26 19.51
N CYS A 600 26.10 -18.39 19.88
CA CYS A 600 27.07 -18.45 20.96
C CYS A 600 28.34 -17.64 20.62
N MET A 601 28.87 -17.78 19.40
CA MET A 601 30.05 -17.04 18.95
C MET A 601 29.84 -15.52 19.02
N LEU A 602 28.72 -15.00 18.51
CA LEU A 602 28.40 -13.56 18.58
C LEU A 602 28.21 -13.06 20.02
N LYS A 603 27.63 -13.90 20.89
CA LYS A 603 27.48 -13.60 22.32
C LYS A 603 28.83 -13.56 23.02
N ASP A 604 29.70 -14.52 22.79
CA ASP A 604 31.05 -14.59 23.39
C ASP A 604 31.89 -13.36 23.01
N VAL A 605 31.82 -12.89 21.76
CA VAL A 605 32.48 -11.64 21.32
C VAL A 605 31.96 -10.43 22.09
N SER A 606 30.63 -10.29 22.20
CA SER A 606 30.00 -9.16 22.90
C SER A 606 30.27 -9.17 24.41
N LEU A 607 30.29 -10.36 25.02
CA LEU A 607 30.66 -10.53 26.42
C LEU A 607 32.14 -10.18 26.65
N SER A 608 33.01 -10.54 25.71
CA SER A 608 34.43 -10.19 25.77
C SER A 608 34.64 -8.66 25.71
N ASP A 609 33.88 -7.93 24.89
CA ASP A 609 33.96 -6.46 24.87
C ASP A 609 33.62 -5.83 26.24
N THR A 610 32.62 -6.38 26.92
CA THR A 610 32.22 -5.94 28.26
C THR A 610 33.28 -6.31 29.30
N LEU A 611 33.80 -7.54 29.21
CA LEU A 611 34.84 -8.05 30.10
C LEU A 611 36.13 -7.23 30.00
N ASN A 612 36.52 -6.79 28.80
CA ASN A 612 37.70 -5.93 28.62
C ASN A 612 37.52 -4.56 29.29
N LYS A 613 36.32 -3.97 29.23
CA LYS A 613 36.01 -2.70 29.95
C LYS A 613 36.06 -2.88 31.46
N ASP A 614 35.53 -4.00 31.96
CA ASP A 614 35.61 -4.35 33.38
C ASP A 614 37.06 -4.52 33.83
N PHE A 615 37.88 -5.18 33.00
CA PHE A 615 39.30 -5.37 33.27
C PHE A 615 40.08 -4.05 33.27
N GLN A 616 39.86 -3.19 32.29
CA GLN A 616 40.46 -1.84 32.26
C GLN A 616 40.09 -1.03 33.51
N SER A 617 38.83 -1.13 33.96
CA SER A 617 38.38 -0.48 35.19
C SER A 617 39.08 -1.05 36.44
N TYR A 618 39.25 -2.37 36.52
CA TYR A 618 39.97 -3.05 37.59
C TYR A 618 41.45 -2.65 37.63
N VAL A 619 42.10 -2.55 36.47
CA VAL A 619 43.50 -2.12 36.34
C VAL A 619 43.67 -0.68 36.84
N ASN A 620 42.80 0.23 36.41
CA ASN A 620 42.83 1.63 36.83
C ASN A 620 42.55 1.82 38.32
N GLN A 621 41.58 1.08 38.88
CA GLN A 621 41.22 1.16 40.30
C GLN A 621 42.32 0.65 41.23
N ASN A 622 43.04 -0.40 40.82
CA ASN A 622 44.09 -1.01 41.63
C ASN A 622 45.49 -0.48 41.30
N GLY A 623 45.62 0.46 40.36
CA GLY A 623 46.91 1.02 39.93
C GLY A 623 47.87 -0.03 39.38
N LEU A 624 47.35 -1.06 38.69
CA LEU A 624 48.17 -2.15 38.15
C LEU A 624 48.93 -1.66 36.91
N ASN A 625 50.23 -1.92 36.85
CA ASN A 625 51.06 -1.57 35.70
C ASN A 625 51.02 -2.70 34.65
N LEU A 626 50.45 -2.42 33.48
CA LEU A 626 50.44 -3.32 32.31
C LEU A 626 51.63 -3.10 31.36
N TYR A 627 52.71 -2.49 31.83
CA TYR A 627 53.95 -2.25 31.07
C TYR A 627 53.72 -1.53 29.74
N ASP A 628 52.82 -0.55 29.75
CA ASP A 628 52.41 0.23 28.57
C ASP A 628 51.83 -0.60 27.40
N ILE A 629 51.35 -1.82 27.66
CA ILE A 629 50.68 -2.66 26.66
C ILE A 629 49.18 -2.37 26.66
N ASP A 630 48.64 -1.97 25.49
CA ASP A 630 47.19 -1.99 25.26
C ASP A 630 46.72 -3.42 25.05
N PHE A 631 46.03 -3.97 26.04
CA PHE A 631 45.73 -5.39 26.15
C PHE A 631 44.23 -5.68 26.02
N VAL A 632 43.87 -6.50 25.03
CA VAL A 632 42.48 -6.88 24.73
C VAL A 632 42.38 -8.40 24.58
N VAL A 633 41.41 -9.01 25.26
CA VAL A 633 41.20 -10.47 25.25
C VAL A 633 39.85 -10.84 24.65
N ARG A 634 39.81 -11.98 23.94
CA ARG A 634 38.57 -12.64 23.50
C ARG A 634 38.45 -13.96 24.25
N VAL A 635 37.46 -14.05 25.13
CA VAL A 635 37.19 -15.27 25.91
C VAL A 635 36.10 -16.08 25.22
N LEU A 636 36.44 -17.30 24.80
CA LEU A 636 35.62 -18.15 23.94
C LEU A 636 35.22 -19.43 24.68
N LYS A 637 34.04 -19.96 24.42
CA LYS A 637 33.64 -21.29 24.92
C LYS A 637 34.11 -22.41 23.98
N THR A 638 34.83 -23.39 24.52
CA THR A 638 35.52 -24.44 23.74
C THR A 638 34.63 -25.18 22.74
N ASP A 639 33.40 -25.57 23.10
CA ASP A 639 32.56 -26.45 22.26
C ASP A 639 31.78 -25.73 21.15
N PHE A 640 31.78 -24.39 21.17
CA PHE A 640 30.96 -23.59 20.26
C PHE A 640 31.75 -22.96 19.11
N TRP A 641 33.09 -22.98 19.18
CA TRP A 641 33.96 -22.40 18.18
C TRP A 641 34.67 -23.49 17.38
N PRO A 642 34.74 -23.40 16.04
CA PRO A 642 35.39 -24.40 15.18
C PRO A 642 36.92 -24.24 15.19
N ILE A 643 37.53 -24.35 16.36
CA ILE A 643 38.96 -24.15 16.59
C ILE A 643 39.58 -25.48 17.02
N SER A 644 40.57 -25.97 16.29
CA SER A 644 41.39 -27.10 16.73
C SER A 644 42.42 -26.63 17.77
N SER A 645 42.36 -27.17 18.98
CA SER A 645 43.29 -26.87 20.09
C SER A 645 44.59 -27.69 20.04
N ILE A 646 44.92 -28.27 18.89
CA ILE A 646 46.07 -29.14 18.73
C ILE A 646 47.33 -28.27 18.72
N ASN A 647 48.21 -28.51 19.71
CA ASN A 647 49.56 -27.94 19.86
C ASN A 647 49.67 -26.40 19.93
N ASN A 648 49.15 -25.80 21.01
CA ASN A 648 49.27 -24.35 21.28
C ASN A 648 50.58 -23.96 22.01
N GLN A 649 51.64 -24.75 21.89
CA GLN A 649 52.92 -24.44 22.53
C GLN A 649 53.52 -23.18 21.90
N CYS A 650 53.84 -22.20 22.74
CA CYS A 650 54.45 -20.94 22.34
C CYS A 650 54.95 -20.21 23.60
N ASN A 651 56.25 -19.95 23.65
CA ASN A 651 56.89 -19.16 24.68
C ASN A 651 56.66 -17.66 24.40
N LEU A 652 55.73 -17.07 25.13
CA LEU A 652 55.45 -15.64 25.03
C LEU A 652 56.58 -14.80 25.68
N PRO A 653 56.89 -13.62 25.12
CA PRO A 653 57.77 -12.65 25.77
C PRO A 653 57.31 -12.37 27.21
N THR A 654 58.26 -12.25 28.14
CA THR A 654 57.98 -12.18 29.58
C THR A 654 56.99 -11.07 29.95
N ILE A 655 57.06 -9.92 29.28
CA ILE A 655 56.17 -8.77 29.53
C ILE A 655 54.72 -9.11 29.11
N VAL A 656 54.55 -9.74 27.95
CA VAL A 656 53.23 -10.19 27.46
C VAL A 656 52.66 -11.27 28.37
N ARG A 657 53.51 -12.21 28.83
CA ARG A 657 53.10 -13.27 29.76
C ARG A 657 52.57 -12.71 31.08
N LYS A 658 53.31 -11.78 31.70
CA LYS A 658 52.89 -11.10 32.94
C LYS A 658 51.56 -10.34 32.78
N THR A 659 51.38 -9.69 31.63
CA THR A 659 50.14 -8.98 31.30
C THR A 659 48.95 -9.96 31.22
N TYR A 660 49.15 -11.10 30.55
CA TYR A 660 48.15 -12.17 30.50
C TYR A 660 47.87 -12.78 31.87
N ASP A 661 48.89 -13.03 32.70
CA ASP A 661 48.71 -13.60 34.04
C ASP A 661 47.85 -12.68 34.93
N CYS A 662 48.06 -11.36 34.86
CA CYS A 662 47.23 -10.38 35.55
C CYS A 662 45.74 -10.46 35.13
N PHE A 663 45.49 -10.64 33.84
CA PHE A 663 44.13 -10.86 33.34
C PHE A 663 43.56 -12.21 33.78
N GLN A 664 44.37 -13.27 33.76
CA GLN A 664 43.97 -14.61 34.18
C GLN A 664 43.50 -14.60 35.64
N ASP A 665 44.25 -13.96 36.53
CA ASP A 665 43.88 -13.82 37.94
C ASP A 665 42.57 -13.04 38.12
N PHE A 666 42.43 -11.90 37.42
CA PHE A 666 41.18 -11.14 37.40
C PHE A 666 39.98 -12.00 36.97
N TYR A 667 40.14 -12.76 35.87
CA TYR A 667 39.07 -13.58 35.32
C TYR A 667 38.68 -14.73 36.26
N LEU A 668 39.66 -15.45 36.79
CA LEU A 668 39.42 -16.62 37.65
C LEU A 668 38.83 -16.23 39.00
N ASN A 669 39.21 -15.07 39.56
CA ASN A 669 38.60 -14.52 40.76
C ASN A 669 37.12 -14.13 40.55
N LYS A 670 36.76 -13.68 39.36
CA LYS A 670 35.38 -13.33 39.00
C LYS A 670 34.55 -14.54 38.59
N HIS A 671 35.18 -15.59 38.06
CA HIS A 671 34.51 -16.76 37.50
C HIS A 671 35.07 -18.07 38.06
N ASN A 672 34.67 -18.38 39.30
CA ASN A 672 35.04 -19.59 40.01
C ASN A 672 34.69 -20.87 39.23
N GLY A 673 35.61 -21.84 39.22
CA GLY A 673 35.43 -23.15 38.59
C GLY A 673 35.70 -23.20 37.08
N ARG A 674 36.18 -22.11 36.47
CA ARG A 674 36.59 -22.10 35.05
C ARG A 674 38.09 -22.32 34.88
N ARG A 675 38.49 -22.80 33.70
CA ARG A 675 39.88 -22.90 33.27
C ARG A 675 40.07 -22.12 31.97
N LEU A 676 41.13 -21.33 31.89
CA LEU A 676 41.53 -20.63 30.67
C LEU A 676 42.68 -21.37 30.00
N THR A 677 42.60 -21.48 28.68
CA THR A 677 43.68 -21.96 27.81
C THR A 677 43.95 -20.88 26.78
N LEU A 678 45.16 -20.34 26.77
CA LEU A 678 45.56 -19.32 25.80
C LEU A 678 45.82 -19.96 24.43
N LEU A 679 45.26 -19.36 23.37
CA LEU A 679 45.39 -19.83 22.00
C LEU A 679 46.26 -18.85 21.20
N SER A 680 47.59 -18.99 21.32
CA SER A 680 48.54 -18.05 20.71
C SER A 680 48.40 -17.95 19.18
N GLN A 681 47.99 -19.03 18.49
CA GLN A 681 47.82 -19.03 17.04
C GLN A 681 46.70 -18.11 16.51
N LEU A 682 45.80 -17.62 17.37
CA LEU A 682 44.65 -16.79 16.97
C LEU A 682 44.83 -15.30 17.28
N GLY A 683 45.87 -14.93 18.03
CA GLY A 683 46.10 -13.55 18.42
C GLY A 683 46.88 -12.72 17.38
N SER A 684 46.87 -11.42 17.57
CA SER A 684 47.64 -10.42 16.83
C SER A 684 48.19 -9.36 17.77
N ALA A 685 49.24 -8.67 17.35
CA ALA A 685 49.86 -7.59 18.08
C ALA A 685 50.32 -6.47 17.14
N ASP A 686 50.31 -5.24 17.66
CA ASP A 686 50.90 -4.08 17.00
C ASP A 686 52.27 -3.80 17.66
N LEU A 687 53.33 -3.85 16.86
CA LEU A 687 54.70 -3.64 17.32
C LEU A 687 55.23 -2.28 16.85
N GLU A 688 55.66 -1.43 17.79
CA GLU A 688 56.50 -0.28 17.46
C GLU A 688 57.91 -0.77 17.13
N THR A 689 58.36 -0.47 15.91
CA THR A 689 59.64 -0.91 15.38
C THR A 689 60.48 0.29 14.97
N VAL A 690 61.78 0.21 15.26
CA VAL A 690 62.75 1.25 14.95
C VAL A 690 63.71 0.72 13.89
N PHE A 691 63.65 1.33 12.71
CA PHE A 691 64.56 1.03 11.61
C PHE A 691 65.54 2.18 11.38
N TYR A 692 66.76 1.85 10.98
CA TYR A 692 67.80 2.81 10.66
C TYR A 692 68.06 2.84 9.16
N GLU A 693 67.96 4.02 8.54
CA GLU A 693 68.23 4.19 7.11
C GLU A 693 69.73 4.05 6.83
N LYS A 694 70.13 3.06 6.01
CA LYS A 694 71.54 2.71 5.76
C LYS A 694 72.41 3.87 5.24
N SER A 695 71.82 4.85 4.56
CA SER A 695 72.55 5.97 3.94
C SER A 695 72.70 7.20 4.86
N THR A 696 71.76 7.43 5.77
CA THR A 696 71.67 8.66 6.58
C THR A 696 71.76 8.40 8.08
N ASN A 697 71.72 7.14 8.50
CA ASN A 697 71.59 6.67 9.88
C ASN A 697 70.40 7.31 10.63
N LYS A 698 69.39 7.77 9.89
CA LYS A 698 68.20 8.40 10.43
C LYS A 698 67.23 7.34 10.95
N GLU A 699 66.75 7.53 12.17
CA GLU A 699 65.74 6.70 12.79
C GLU A 699 64.39 6.87 12.08
N ARG A 700 63.74 5.75 11.76
CA ARG A 700 62.36 5.69 11.27
C ARG A 700 61.55 4.72 12.11
N LYS A 701 60.43 5.20 12.63
CA LYS A 701 59.50 4.43 13.45
C LYS A 701 58.34 3.93 12.59
N TYR A 702 58.02 2.66 12.71
CA TYR A 702 56.87 2.03 12.04
C TYR A 702 56.09 1.18 13.05
N ILE A 703 54.78 1.10 12.87
CA ILE A 703 53.93 0.17 13.61
C ILE A 703 53.62 -1.02 12.69
N LEU A 704 54.04 -2.22 13.08
CA LEU A 704 53.77 -3.45 12.35
C LEU A 704 52.61 -4.19 12.99
N GLN A 705 51.55 -4.45 12.21
CA GLN A 705 50.46 -5.32 12.64
C GLN A 705 50.82 -6.77 12.27
N VAL A 706 51.04 -7.60 13.28
CA VAL A 706 51.58 -8.96 13.12
C VAL A 706 50.75 -9.98 13.88
N SER A 707 50.83 -11.25 13.51
CA SER A 707 50.30 -12.34 14.32
C SER A 707 51.10 -12.52 15.62
N THR A 708 50.53 -13.16 16.64
CA THR A 708 51.28 -13.45 17.88
C THR A 708 52.57 -14.21 17.62
N TYR A 709 52.57 -15.17 16.68
CA TYR A 709 53.77 -15.92 16.32
C TYR A 709 54.83 -15.02 15.68
N GLN A 710 54.43 -14.15 14.75
CA GLN A 710 55.34 -13.17 14.18
C GLN A 710 55.88 -12.20 15.25
N MET A 711 55.05 -11.78 16.21
CA MET A 711 55.48 -10.94 17.32
C MET A 711 56.55 -11.63 18.17
N VAL A 712 56.30 -12.88 18.57
CA VAL A 712 57.25 -13.69 19.36
C VAL A 712 58.59 -13.81 18.65
N ILE A 713 58.58 -14.09 17.33
CA ILE A 713 59.78 -14.18 16.51
C ILE A 713 60.52 -12.84 16.43
N LEU A 714 59.83 -11.75 16.11
CA LEU A 714 60.44 -10.42 15.95
C LEU A 714 61.05 -9.91 17.26
N MET A 715 60.45 -10.23 18.40
CA MET A 715 60.95 -9.82 19.71
C MET A 715 62.31 -10.45 20.07
N LEU A 716 62.67 -11.61 19.48
CA LEU A 716 64.00 -12.21 19.66
C LEU A 716 65.13 -11.35 19.08
N PHE A 717 64.85 -10.55 18.06
CA PHE A 717 65.86 -9.69 17.44
C PHE A 717 66.29 -8.51 18.31
N ASN A 718 65.60 -8.26 19.42
CA ASN A 718 66.04 -7.27 20.41
C ASN A 718 67.23 -7.76 21.26
N THR A 719 67.56 -9.06 21.24
CA THR A 719 68.69 -9.62 22.00
C THR A 719 69.87 -10.02 21.11
N LYS A 720 69.61 -10.38 19.84
CA LYS A 720 70.64 -10.83 18.88
C LYS A 720 70.20 -10.49 17.45
N ASP A 721 71.14 -10.02 16.62
CA ASP A 721 70.87 -9.58 15.25
C ASP A 721 70.60 -10.73 14.25
N TYR A 722 71.07 -11.94 14.55
CA TYR A 722 71.00 -13.10 13.67
C TYR A 722 70.56 -14.35 14.43
N TRP A 723 69.57 -15.05 13.90
CA TRP A 723 69.01 -16.27 14.49
C TRP A 723 68.95 -17.39 13.44
N SER A 724 69.36 -18.61 13.81
CA SER A 724 69.12 -19.79 12.98
C SER A 724 67.68 -20.30 13.17
N PHE A 725 67.15 -21.05 12.20
CA PHE A 725 65.81 -21.64 12.31
C PHE A 725 65.66 -22.53 13.56
N GLU A 726 66.69 -23.33 13.87
CA GLU A 726 66.71 -24.21 15.04
C GLU A 726 66.73 -23.41 16.36
N GLU A 727 67.48 -22.30 16.42
CA GLU A 727 67.49 -21.41 17.58
C GLU A 727 66.10 -20.78 17.80
N ILE A 728 65.45 -20.28 16.74
CA ILE A 728 64.09 -19.71 16.84
C ILE A 728 63.08 -20.80 17.27
N LEU A 729 63.17 -22.00 16.71
CA LEU A 729 62.29 -23.11 17.07
C LEU A 729 62.41 -23.46 18.57
N HIS A 730 63.64 -23.53 19.07
CA HIS A 730 63.90 -23.80 20.49
C HIS A 730 63.40 -22.68 21.41
N GLU A 731 63.72 -21.42 21.11
CA GLU A 731 63.36 -20.29 21.98
C GLU A 731 61.84 -20.03 21.99
N THR A 732 61.19 -20.14 20.83
CA THR A 732 59.76 -19.81 20.70
C THR A 732 58.84 -20.97 21.06
N ASP A 733 59.31 -22.23 21.00
CA ASP A 733 58.52 -23.45 21.20
C ASP A 733 57.25 -23.53 20.31
N ILE A 734 57.27 -22.85 19.15
CA ILE A 734 56.20 -22.88 18.17
C ILE A 734 56.34 -24.16 17.33
N ASN A 735 55.23 -24.82 17.00
CA ASN A 735 55.28 -25.99 16.11
C ASN A 735 55.96 -25.69 14.77
N GLU A 736 56.77 -26.62 14.27
CA GLU A 736 57.61 -26.43 13.08
C GLU A 736 56.83 -25.94 11.84
N ASP A 737 55.63 -26.48 11.58
CA ASP A 737 54.81 -26.11 10.42
C ASP A 737 54.21 -24.70 10.57
N ASP A 738 53.85 -24.31 11.78
CA ASP A 738 53.38 -22.96 12.10
C ASP A 738 54.52 -21.94 12.02
N LEU A 739 55.69 -22.31 12.53
CA LEU A 739 56.88 -21.47 12.49
C LEU A 739 57.33 -21.21 11.05
N LYS A 740 57.35 -22.26 10.20
CA LYS A 740 57.62 -22.10 8.75
C LYS A 740 56.65 -21.13 8.09
N ARG A 741 55.34 -21.27 8.35
CA ARG A 741 54.32 -20.36 7.78
C ARG A 741 54.51 -18.92 8.24
N ALA A 742 54.80 -18.71 9.53
CA ALA A 742 55.04 -17.39 10.08
C ALA A 742 56.32 -16.75 9.49
N LEU A 743 57.42 -17.50 9.38
CA LEU A 743 58.68 -17.01 8.82
C LEU A 743 58.58 -16.71 7.33
N ILE A 744 57.91 -17.56 6.53
CA ILE A 744 57.70 -17.31 5.10
C ILE A 744 57.05 -15.94 4.92
N SER A 745 56.00 -15.62 5.68
CA SER A 745 55.31 -14.34 5.57
C SER A 745 56.12 -13.10 6.01
N LEU A 746 57.22 -13.29 6.75
CA LEU A 746 58.12 -12.20 7.17
C LEU A 746 59.28 -11.98 6.18
N ILE A 747 59.64 -13.02 5.42
CA ILE A 747 60.80 -13.02 4.52
C ILE A 747 60.36 -12.84 3.05
N SER A 748 59.16 -13.27 2.69
CA SER A 748 58.55 -13.09 1.36
C SER A 748 58.09 -11.65 1.16
#